data_AF-A0A955XJ77-F1
#
_entry.id   AF-A0A955XJ77-F1
#
_cell.length_a   1.000
_cell.length_b   1.000
_cell.length_c   1.000
_cell.angle_alpha   90.00
_cell.angle_beta   90.00
_cell.angle_gamma   90.00
#
_symmetry.space_group_name_H-M   'P 1'
#
loop_
_entity.id
_entity.type
_entity.pdbx_description
1 polymer ?
#
loop_
_entity_poly.entity_id
_entity_poly.type
_entity_poly.pdbx_seq_one_letter_code
_entity_poly.pdbx_strand_id
1 'polypeptide(L)'
;MGKKSKHIDIDDWIDADLTAAAKADALPPAFEVHDALRQVEEVVLAGGGARSPVLVGEHGVGKSAVLHQIVRRAARGEGPSILHGARVVQFGLRTLAGRFPQPGEATDFAQRFFDALLAAEPPVVPLIRDLHAAYGLDWEGLLLRYLARSPRPILAEALPQPLDELLDYAGELGDHLVAIRLDEPPPERVARVVAKWDGWAAAAQDRPAFDADGRAIAIELTGRFMGDRHFPRKVIDLLQQTRLLAPPDAPALGVAEIVGRFSQLTRVPSSLVDPRVPLDLDDVHGFLAGRLLGQDEAVDAILRMIALIKAGLTDLRRPFGVLLFVGPTGVGKTHAAQLLADYLFGDRHRLVRLNMADYPGPDDTDELFGNPYAPSVAQRRGVLTQRLVGHPFGVLLLDEFEKAHPRVHDRFLQLFDEGRFINGAGETISAASMIIIATSNAGVEVYREAGLGFQRPRDVRALDAELDRRLLQVFRFEFLNRFDHVVHFHPLDRAHIRQIARRELSELTQREGMARRHLALEVGSEVLDWLVAHGYHPHFGARFLRREIERRVTASLADFLVRHDPPKGARLGLTVRRDRVVVERLDVEPAAPVPTVDGHQRTLDADALRAEAAEWLARFEALESEAERRADEAARLMERSQHPGFWDDAEQAQAMLTRYRALDARQQAEARLRRPVKRLASLLEGQPAVEVLAEVVGDVALSYRRWLDLGADDAPAAAWVLIGPGDTHRAPGDWLRDLTQMYLAWARRQGLTAEVVAEQQVQGEVERVVLEVDGPRAFKVLEMEHGQHRCKLSNGGTARLRVEVLPRGDLEPSDALPTGVHVEDARRAQGLLVPRRAARLLFECEPRGISWILLGADPRTLTLLGRDLHAWYRGQDRTPEVARTYGITGGAVRDPRTGASSANLKDVLRGNLESFLRAWEQR
;
A
#
# COMPACT_ATOMS: atom_id res chain seq x y z
N MET A 1 -40.28 65.75 7.80
CA MET A 1 -40.33 65.74 6.32
C MET A 1 -40.52 64.31 5.86
N GLY A 2 -41.70 63.97 5.36
CA GLY A 2 -42.06 62.60 4.96
C GLY A 2 -41.24 62.13 3.76
N LYS A 3 -40.45 61.07 3.92
CA LYS A 3 -39.96 60.28 2.79
C LYS A 3 -41.16 59.51 2.27
N LYS A 4 -41.68 59.90 1.09
CA LYS A 4 -42.65 59.11 0.32
C LYS A 4 -42.20 57.66 0.34
N SER A 5 -43.05 56.77 0.83
CA SER A 5 -42.87 55.32 0.72
C SER A 5 -42.61 55.03 -0.75
N LYS A 6 -41.38 54.61 -1.09
CA LYS A 6 -41.10 54.09 -2.43
C LYS A 6 -42.00 52.88 -2.58
N HIS A 7 -42.93 52.94 -3.53
CA HIS A 7 -43.74 51.80 -3.93
C HIS A 7 -42.77 50.65 -4.24
N ILE A 8 -42.93 49.53 -3.54
CA ILE A 8 -42.19 48.31 -3.86
C ILE A 8 -42.90 47.68 -5.05
N ASP A 9 -42.17 47.49 -6.14
CA ASP A 9 -42.57 46.61 -7.22
C ASP A 9 -42.19 45.18 -6.82
N ILE A 10 -43.16 44.26 -6.76
CA ILE A 10 -42.93 42.87 -6.31
C ILE A 10 -41.99 42.16 -7.29
N ASP A 11 -42.04 42.50 -8.58
CA ASP A 11 -41.35 41.77 -9.64
C ASP A 11 -39.83 41.89 -9.55
N ASP A 12 -39.32 42.98 -8.96
CA ASP A 12 -37.90 43.21 -8.72
C ASP A 12 -37.30 42.31 -7.62
N TRP A 13 -38.14 41.66 -6.81
CA TRP A 13 -37.73 40.98 -5.57
C TRP A 13 -38.12 39.50 -5.52
N ILE A 14 -38.79 38.99 -6.55
CA ILE A 14 -39.14 37.57 -6.67
C ILE A 14 -38.04 36.81 -7.42
N ASP A 15 -37.92 35.52 -7.11
CA ASP A 15 -37.09 34.58 -7.87
C ASP A 15 -37.76 34.20 -9.21
N ALA A 16 -39.09 34.05 -9.19
CA ALA A 16 -39.87 33.64 -10.37
C ALA A 16 -41.37 33.93 -10.20
N ASP A 17 -42.05 34.28 -11.30
CA ASP A 17 -43.51 34.20 -11.41
C ASP A 17 -43.90 32.80 -11.91
N LEU A 18 -44.38 31.96 -10.99
CA LEU A 18 -44.69 30.56 -11.28
C LEU A 18 -45.98 30.42 -12.08
N THR A 19 -46.94 31.34 -11.94
CA THR A 19 -48.15 31.33 -12.76
C THR A 19 -47.82 31.64 -14.23
N ALA A 20 -46.96 32.62 -14.48
CA ALA A 20 -46.48 32.93 -15.82
C ALA A 20 -45.70 31.75 -16.41
N ALA A 21 -44.79 31.14 -15.64
CA ALA A 21 -44.03 29.97 -16.06
C ALA A 21 -44.95 28.75 -16.34
N ALA A 22 -45.99 28.54 -15.53
CA ALA A 22 -46.96 27.47 -15.73
C ALA A 22 -47.77 27.65 -17.03
N LYS A 23 -48.20 28.88 -17.33
CA LYS A 23 -48.93 29.21 -18.57
C LYS A 23 -48.07 29.03 -19.82
N ALA A 24 -46.76 29.27 -19.70
CA ALA A 24 -45.79 29.01 -20.76
C ALA A 24 -45.35 27.54 -20.86
N ASP A 25 -45.94 26.63 -20.05
CA ASP A 25 -45.53 25.23 -19.85
C ASP A 25 -44.02 25.06 -19.58
N ALA A 26 -43.41 26.09 -18.97
CA ALA A 26 -41.99 26.11 -18.61
C ALA A 26 -41.70 25.45 -17.25
N LEU A 27 -42.74 25.18 -16.44
CA LEU A 27 -42.59 24.44 -15.19
C LEU A 27 -42.49 22.94 -15.44
N PRO A 28 -41.44 22.26 -14.93
CA PRO A 28 -41.31 20.82 -15.08
C PRO A 28 -42.43 20.08 -14.32
N PRO A 29 -42.97 18.98 -14.86
CA PRO A 29 -43.83 18.08 -14.12
C PRO A 29 -43.10 17.45 -12.93
N ALA A 30 -43.83 17.22 -11.84
CA ALA A 30 -43.38 16.31 -10.78
C ALA A 30 -44.00 14.93 -10.95
N PHE A 31 -43.21 13.89 -10.65
CA PHE A 31 -43.60 12.48 -10.82
C PHE A 31 -43.66 11.77 -9.47
N GLU A 32 -44.58 10.81 -9.32
CA GLU A 32 -44.77 10.01 -8.09
C GLU A 32 -45.06 10.85 -6.82
N VAL A 33 -45.66 12.02 -6.96
CA VAL A 33 -45.95 12.96 -5.85
C VAL A 33 -47.42 12.99 -5.42
N HIS A 34 -48.25 12.03 -5.84
CA HIS A 34 -49.70 12.06 -5.62
C HIS A 34 -50.12 12.22 -4.15
N ASP A 35 -49.42 11.55 -3.23
CA ASP A 35 -49.71 11.63 -1.80
C ASP A 35 -49.46 13.04 -1.23
N ALA A 36 -48.30 13.61 -1.55
CA ALA A 36 -47.91 14.94 -1.11
C ALA A 36 -48.82 16.02 -1.73
N LEU A 37 -49.16 15.88 -3.02
CA LEU A 37 -50.11 16.77 -3.68
C LEU A 37 -51.47 16.76 -2.97
N ARG A 38 -52.00 15.58 -2.66
CA ARG A 38 -53.29 15.45 -1.97
C ARG A 38 -53.27 16.12 -0.60
N GLN A 39 -52.23 15.90 0.20
CA GLN A 39 -52.10 16.52 1.52
C GLN A 39 -52.03 18.05 1.43
N VAL A 40 -51.29 18.58 0.45
CA VAL A 40 -51.24 20.03 0.23
C VAL A 40 -52.62 20.56 -0.20
N GLU A 41 -53.31 19.87 -1.10
CA GLU A 41 -54.69 20.23 -1.50
C GLU A 41 -55.65 20.22 -0.32
N GLU A 42 -55.60 19.19 0.53
CA GLU A 42 -56.41 19.06 1.75
C GLU A 42 -56.17 20.24 2.69
N VAL A 43 -54.91 20.61 2.96
CA VAL A 43 -54.58 21.75 3.83
C VAL A 43 -55.10 23.06 3.25
N VAL A 44 -54.89 23.29 1.96
CA VAL A 44 -55.34 24.51 1.28
C VAL A 44 -56.87 24.65 1.30
N LEU A 45 -57.60 23.52 1.23
CA LEU A 45 -59.06 23.48 1.23
C LEU A 45 -59.68 23.50 2.64
N ALA A 46 -59.08 22.83 3.63
CA ALA A 46 -59.66 22.56 4.96
C ALA A 46 -59.94 23.80 5.84
N GLY A 47 -59.58 25.00 5.40
CA GLY A 47 -59.86 26.25 6.11
C GLY A 47 -60.29 27.40 5.19
N GLY A 48 -60.75 27.13 3.97
CA GLY A 48 -61.08 28.19 3.01
C GLY A 48 -59.89 29.11 2.67
N GLY A 49 -58.66 28.59 2.78
CA GLY A 49 -57.42 29.36 2.61
C GLY A 49 -56.79 29.92 3.90
N ALA A 50 -57.40 29.73 5.07
CA ALA A 50 -56.86 30.23 6.34
C ALA A 50 -55.59 29.49 6.82
N ARG A 51 -55.35 28.27 6.32
CA ARG A 51 -54.19 27.45 6.66
C ARG A 51 -53.27 27.29 5.45
N SER A 52 -51.98 27.36 5.72
CA SER A 52 -50.93 27.36 4.73
C SER A 52 -50.08 26.09 4.82
N PRO A 53 -49.95 25.33 3.72
CA PRO A 53 -49.09 24.14 3.68
C PRO A 53 -47.61 24.54 3.69
N VAL A 54 -46.84 23.86 4.54
CA VAL A 54 -45.37 23.93 4.56
C VAL A 54 -44.82 22.55 4.26
N LEU A 55 -44.16 22.36 3.11
CA LEU A 55 -43.43 21.13 2.84
C LEU A 55 -42.12 21.12 3.62
N VAL A 56 -41.92 20.08 4.42
CA VAL A 56 -40.80 19.98 5.36
C VAL A 56 -39.97 18.76 5.01
N GLY A 57 -38.67 18.93 4.81
CA GLY A 57 -37.79 17.82 4.46
C GLY A 57 -36.40 18.30 4.07
N GLU A 58 -35.49 17.37 3.80
CA GLU A 58 -34.10 17.70 3.44
C GLU A 58 -33.97 18.34 2.05
N HIS A 59 -32.79 18.90 1.74
CA HIS A 59 -32.53 19.46 0.41
C HIS A 59 -32.50 18.37 -0.66
N GLY A 60 -33.31 18.52 -1.71
CA GLY A 60 -33.31 17.61 -2.85
C GLY A 60 -34.38 16.51 -2.84
N VAL A 61 -35.18 16.39 -1.77
CA VAL A 61 -36.28 15.40 -1.65
C VAL A 61 -37.49 15.69 -2.55
N GLY A 62 -37.53 16.86 -3.20
CA GLY A 62 -38.57 17.21 -4.17
C GLY A 62 -39.64 18.19 -3.67
N LYS A 63 -39.41 18.90 -2.57
CA LYS A 63 -40.33 19.93 -2.01
C LYS A 63 -40.83 20.91 -3.10
N SER A 64 -39.92 21.61 -3.77
CA SER A 64 -40.29 22.56 -4.83
C SER A 64 -41.03 21.91 -5.99
N ALA A 65 -40.67 20.67 -6.35
CA ALA A 65 -41.33 19.95 -7.43
C ALA A 65 -42.82 19.71 -7.12
N VAL A 66 -43.15 19.33 -5.87
CA VAL A 66 -44.55 19.18 -5.42
C VAL A 66 -45.30 20.51 -5.55
N LEU A 67 -44.74 21.61 -5.02
CA LEU A 67 -45.41 22.91 -5.07
C LEU A 67 -45.57 23.44 -6.50
N HIS A 68 -44.54 23.32 -7.34
CA HIS A 68 -44.60 23.70 -8.76
C HIS A 68 -45.66 22.90 -9.50
N GLN A 69 -45.80 21.61 -9.18
CA GLN A 69 -46.82 20.76 -9.78
C GLN A 69 -48.25 21.18 -9.37
N ILE A 70 -48.45 21.69 -8.16
CA ILE A 70 -49.74 22.28 -7.74
C ILE A 70 -50.05 23.54 -8.54
N VAL A 71 -49.07 24.43 -8.69
CA VAL A 71 -49.24 25.65 -9.50
C VAL A 71 -49.55 25.30 -10.96
N ARG A 72 -48.84 24.31 -11.51
CA ARG A 72 -49.07 23.83 -12.88
C ARG A 72 -50.47 23.24 -13.08
N ARG A 73 -51.00 22.50 -12.10
CA ARG A 73 -52.37 21.97 -12.12
C ARG A 73 -53.41 23.09 -11.99
N ALA A 74 -53.19 24.02 -11.06
CA ALA A 74 -54.06 25.18 -10.87
C ALA A 74 -54.15 26.07 -12.12
N ALA A 75 -53.04 26.24 -12.86
CA ALA A 75 -53.03 26.97 -14.14
C ALA A 75 -53.90 26.31 -15.24
N ARG A 76 -54.18 25.02 -15.11
CA ARG A 76 -55.04 24.23 -16.01
C ARG A 76 -56.48 24.08 -15.50
N GLY A 77 -56.81 24.71 -14.37
CA GLY A 77 -58.13 24.58 -13.72
C GLY A 77 -58.29 23.29 -12.91
N GLU A 78 -57.21 22.58 -12.60
CA GLU A 78 -57.21 21.40 -11.75
C GLU A 78 -56.76 21.74 -10.31
N GLY A 79 -57.04 20.89 -9.33
CA GLY A 79 -56.59 21.09 -7.94
C GLY A 79 -57.42 22.13 -7.16
N PRO A 80 -56.84 22.83 -6.16
CA PRO A 80 -57.60 23.71 -5.27
C PRO A 80 -58.13 24.95 -6.00
N SER A 81 -59.44 25.16 -5.94
CA SER A 81 -60.10 26.30 -6.59
C SER A 81 -59.59 27.66 -6.13
N ILE A 82 -59.09 27.77 -4.89
CA ILE A 82 -58.50 29.01 -4.36
C ILE A 82 -57.22 29.43 -5.08
N LEU A 83 -56.55 28.50 -5.76
CA LEU A 83 -55.35 28.77 -6.56
C LEU A 83 -55.70 29.00 -8.05
N HIS A 84 -56.93 28.75 -8.49
CA HIS A 84 -57.34 28.95 -9.87
C HIS A 84 -57.28 30.44 -10.24
N GLY A 85 -56.52 30.76 -11.29
CA GLY A 85 -56.31 32.15 -11.73
C GLY A 85 -55.50 33.02 -10.76
N ALA A 86 -55.00 32.46 -9.66
CA ALA A 86 -54.14 33.18 -8.72
C ALA A 86 -52.74 33.44 -9.33
N ARG A 87 -52.17 34.61 -9.04
CA ARG A 87 -50.77 34.90 -9.35
C ARG A 87 -49.89 34.30 -8.24
N VAL A 88 -49.08 33.30 -8.56
CA VAL A 88 -48.18 32.63 -7.61
C VAL A 88 -46.75 33.11 -7.86
N VAL A 89 -46.14 33.75 -6.87
CA VAL A 89 -44.77 34.27 -6.97
C VAL A 89 -43.86 33.58 -5.98
N GLN A 90 -42.65 33.21 -6.42
CA GLN A 90 -41.67 32.51 -5.60
C GLN A 90 -40.58 33.46 -5.11
N PHE A 91 -40.23 33.40 -3.83
CA PHE A 91 -39.05 34.09 -3.28
C PHE A 91 -38.45 33.33 -2.09
N GLY A 92 -37.20 33.62 -1.75
CA GLY A 92 -36.56 33.15 -0.52
C GLY A 92 -36.30 34.30 0.48
N LEU A 93 -36.60 34.09 1.76
CA LEU A 93 -36.38 35.06 2.83
C LEU A 93 -34.89 35.40 2.98
N ARG A 94 -33.99 34.40 2.94
CA ARG A 94 -32.54 34.67 2.97
C ARG A 94 -32.06 35.45 1.75
N THR A 95 -32.67 35.19 0.59
CA THR A 95 -32.34 35.87 -0.66
C THR A 95 -32.76 37.34 -0.61
N LEU A 96 -33.93 37.62 -0.03
CA LEU A 96 -34.40 38.99 0.22
C LEU A 96 -33.48 39.71 1.22
N ALA A 97 -33.20 39.09 2.37
CA ALA A 97 -32.38 39.67 3.41
C ALA A 97 -30.94 39.95 2.94
N GLY A 98 -30.35 39.05 2.16
CA GLY A 98 -28.97 39.16 1.66
C GLY A 98 -28.72 40.33 0.71
N ARG A 99 -29.77 41.03 0.24
CA ARG A 99 -29.63 42.27 -0.56
C ARG A 99 -29.33 43.50 0.30
N PHE A 100 -29.41 43.39 1.62
CA PHE A 100 -29.20 44.49 2.55
C PHE A 100 -27.97 44.23 3.43
N PRO A 101 -27.08 45.22 3.61
CA PRO A 101 -25.90 45.07 4.46
C PRO A 101 -26.24 45.13 5.95
N GLN A 102 -27.32 45.81 6.33
CA GLN A 102 -27.73 45.99 7.72
C GLN A 102 -29.05 45.23 8.01
N PRO A 103 -29.13 44.44 9.10
CA PRO A 103 -30.34 43.71 9.47
C PRO A 103 -31.59 44.60 9.62
N GLY A 104 -31.45 45.79 10.22
CA GLY A 104 -32.56 46.72 10.39
C GLY A 104 -33.16 47.20 9.06
N GLU A 105 -32.32 47.48 8.06
CA GLU A 105 -32.79 47.85 6.71
C GLU A 105 -33.54 46.70 6.04
N ALA A 106 -33.07 45.47 6.25
CA ALA A 106 -33.71 44.26 5.74
C ALA A 106 -35.11 44.07 6.35
N THR A 107 -35.26 44.27 7.66
CA THR A 107 -36.54 44.17 8.38
C THR A 107 -37.53 45.25 7.94
N ASP A 108 -37.08 46.50 7.82
CA ASP A 108 -37.91 47.61 7.31
C ASP A 108 -38.36 47.36 5.86
N PHE A 109 -37.52 46.73 5.05
CA PHE A 109 -37.89 46.30 3.71
C PHE A 109 -38.90 45.15 3.74
N ALA A 110 -38.64 44.10 4.53
CA ALA A 110 -39.51 42.92 4.62
C ALA A 110 -40.93 43.29 5.03
N GLN A 111 -41.09 44.20 6.00
CA GLN A 111 -42.40 44.72 6.38
C GLN A 111 -43.13 45.33 5.19
N ARG A 112 -42.48 46.25 4.46
CA ARG A 112 -43.08 46.90 3.29
C ARG A 112 -43.34 45.92 2.16
N PHE A 113 -42.52 44.89 1.99
CA PHE A 113 -42.68 43.85 0.98
C PHE A 113 -43.91 42.98 1.29
N PHE A 114 -44.08 42.53 2.54
CA PHE A 114 -45.29 41.82 2.96
C PHE A 114 -46.55 42.68 2.85
N ASP A 115 -46.47 43.97 3.21
CA ASP A 115 -47.58 44.91 3.00
C ASP A 115 -47.91 45.08 1.50
N ALA A 116 -46.91 45.12 0.63
CA ALA A 116 -47.11 45.17 -0.82
C ALA A 116 -47.77 43.89 -1.36
N LEU A 117 -47.39 42.71 -0.84
CA LEU A 117 -48.05 41.43 -1.18
C LEU A 117 -49.53 41.42 -0.77
N LEU A 118 -49.87 41.95 0.41
CA LEU A 118 -51.25 42.07 0.88
C LEU A 118 -52.09 43.06 0.05
N ALA A 119 -51.46 44.12 -0.46
CA ALA A 119 -52.12 45.15 -1.26
C ALA A 119 -52.16 44.86 -2.77
N ALA A 120 -51.55 43.76 -3.23
CA ALA A 120 -51.41 43.46 -4.64
C ALA A 120 -52.76 43.15 -5.32
N GLU A 121 -53.02 43.80 -6.46
CA GLU A 121 -54.16 43.51 -7.33
C GLU A 121 -53.64 43.11 -8.73
N PRO A 122 -53.94 41.89 -9.23
CA PRO A 122 -54.73 40.84 -8.59
C PRO A 122 -54.02 40.18 -7.39
N PRO A 123 -54.76 39.52 -6.48
CA PRO A 123 -54.18 38.94 -5.28
C PRO A 123 -53.09 37.91 -5.57
N VAL A 124 -51.99 38.00 -4.82
CA VAL A 124 -50.80 37.18 -4.98
C VAL A 124 -50.76 36.07 -3.92
N VAL A 125 -50.36 34.88 -4.34
CA VAL A 125 -50.05 33.74 -3.46
C VAL A 125 -48.53 33.60 -3.40
N PRO A 126 -47.89 33.85 -2.25
CA PRO A 126 -46.44 33.69 -2.16
C PRO A 126 -46.06 32.21 -2.00
N LEU A 127 -45.00 31.80 -2.68
CA LEU A 127 -44.27 30.57 -2.46
C LEU A 127 -42.92 30.89 -1.80
N ILE A 128 -42.77 30.57 -0.52
CA ILE A 128 -41.59 30.87 0.28
C ILE A 128 -40.67 29.65 0.37
N ARG A 129 -39.45 29.71 -0.18
CA ARG A 129 -38.54 28.54 -0.27
C ARG A 129 -37.86 28.12 1.03
N ASP A 130 -37.75 29.02 1.99
CA ASP A 130 -36.95 28.87 3.21
C ASP A 130 -37.66 29.53 4.40
N LEU A 131 -38.92 29.16 4.64
CA LEU A 131 -39.79 29.78 5.65
C LEU A 131 -39.15 29.85 7.04
N HIS A 132 -38.46 28.77 7.44
CA HIS A 132 -37.73 28.66 8.70
C HIS A 132 -36.66 29.74 8.90
N ALA A 133 -36.16 30.37 7.82
CA ALA A 133 -35.20 31.46 7.92
C ALA A 133 -35.79 32.71 8.60
N ALA A 134 -37.11 32.80 8.74
CA ALA A 134 -37.75 33.86 9.52
C ALA A 134 -37.20 33.95 10.94
N TYR A 135 -36.84 32.81 11.56
CA TYR A 135 -36.28 32.77 12.91
C TYR A 135 -34.93 33.49 13.00
N GLY A 136 -33.97 33.10 12.14
CA GLY A 136 -32.64 33.71 12.13
C GLY A 136 -32.59 35.15 11.59
N LEU A 137 -33.71 35.68 11.09
CA LEU A 137 -33.85 37.04 10.56
C LEU A 137 -34.68 37.95 11.49
N ASP A 138 -35.20 37.42 12.61
CA ASP A 138 -36.16 38.11 13.49
C ASP A 138 -37.43 38.58 12.74
N TRP A 139 -37.93 37.77 11.80
CA TRP A 139 -39.08 38.09 10.92
C TRP A 139 -40.36 37.30 11.25
N GLU A 140 -40.38 36.54 12.34
CA GLU A 140 -41.51 35.70 12.78
C GLU A 140 -42.76 36.56 13.01
N GLY A 141 -42.61 37.71 13.69
CA GLY A 141 -43.70 38.66 13.92
C GLY A 141 -44.18 39.37 12.65
N LEU A 142 -43.33 39.49 11.62
CA LEU A 142 -43.75 39.98 10.30
C LEU A 142 -44.55 38.92 9.55
N LEU A 143 -44.06 37.69 9.57
CA LEU A 143 -44.70 36.53 8.96
C LEU A 143 -46.08 36.27 9.58
N LEU A 144 -46.18 36.29 10.91
CA LEU A 144 -47.45 36.11 11.62
C LEU A 144 -48.47 37.19 11.24
N ARG A 145 -48.04 38.47 11.20
CA ARG A 145 -48.91 39.58 10.77
C ARG A 145 -49.39 39.43 9.34
N TYR A 146 -48.53 38.94 8.45
CA TYR A 146 -48.91 38.65 7.08
C TYR A 146 -49.93 37.51 7.02
N LEU A 147 -49.66 36.37 7.66
CA LEU A 147 -50.52 35.19 7.68
C LEU A 147 -51.90 35.47 8.28
N ALA A 148 -51.98 36.26 9.36
CA ALA A 148 -53.24 36.62 10.00
C ALA A 148 -54.13 37.53 9.15
N ARG A 149 -53.54 38.30 8.22
CA ARG A 149 -54.26 39.26 7.36
C ARG A 149 -54.48 38.76 5.93
N SER A 150 -53.72 37.76 5.50
CA SER A 150 -53.75 37.31 4.12
C SER A 150 -55.06 36.57 3.82
N PRO A 151 -55.80 36.94 2.77
CA PRO A 151 -57.03 36.25 2.38
C PRO A 151 -56.75 34.93 1.64
N ARG A 152 -55.48 34.60 1.40
CA ARG A 152 -55.05 33.40 0.67
C ARG A 152 -53.93 32.69 1.42
N PRO A 153 -53.84 31.35 1.28
CA PRO A 153 -52.77 30.60 1.92
C PRO A 153 -51.44 30.92 1.24
N ILE A 154 -50.35 30.76 1.99
CA ILE A 154 -49.02 30.71 1.40
C ILE A 154 -48.68 29.27 1.04
N LEU A 155 -47.80 29.10 0.06
CA LEU A 155 -47.09 27.83 -0.16
C LEU A 155 -45.69 28.00 0.42
N ALA A 156 -45.18 27.02 1.15
CA ALA A 156 -43.87 27.16 1.76
C ALA A 156 -43.07 25.87 1.78
N GLU A 157 -41.76 26.05 1.85
CA GLU A 157 -40.79 24.99 2.07
C GLU A 157 -39.92 25.31 3.29
N ALA A 158 -39.58 24.27 4.04
CA ALA A 158 -38.69 24.40 5.18
C ALA A 158 -37.83 23.15 5.40
N LEU A 159 -36.79 23.33 6.21
CA LEU A 159 -36.00 22.23 6.75
C LEU A 159 -36.63 21.76 8.06
N PRO A 160 -36.52 20.46 8.42
CA PRO A 160 -37.21 19.91 9.59
C PRO A 160 -36.82 20.60 10.90
N GLN A 161 -35.55 20.50 11.28
CA GLN A 161 -35.07 20.99 12.56
C GLN A 161 -35.20 22.52 12.70
N PRO A 162 -34.80 23.36 11.71
CA PRO A 162 -35.01 24.80 11.80
C PRO A 162 -36.49 25.25 11.83
N LEU A 163 -37.41 24.46 11.26
CA LEU A 163 -38.83 24.76 11.36
C LEU A 163 -39.36 24.48 12.76
N ASP A 164 -38.95 23.37 13.36
CA ASP A 164 -39.32 23.03 14.74
C ASP A 164 -38.84 24.14 15.69
N GLU A 165 -37.60 24.64 15.52
CA GLU A 165 -37.07 25.80 16.28
C GLU A 165 -37.91 27.08 16.11
N LEU A 166 -38.34 27.39 14.87
CA LEU A 166 -39.21 28.53 14.60
C LEU A 166 -40.58 28.39 15.30
N LEU A 167 -41.18 27.20 15.26
CA LEU A 167 -42.48 26.94 15.86
C LEU A 167 -42.42 26.90 17.40
N ASP A 168 -41.32 26.41 17.97
CA ASP A 168 -41.08 26.43 19.41
C ASP A 168 -40.94 27.87 19.93
N TYR A 169 -40.29 28.75 19.16
CA TYR A 169 -40.16 30.17 19.50
C TYR A 169 -41.45 30.97 19.29
N ALA A 170 -42.12 30.77 18.15
CA ALA A 170 -43.30 31.51 17.73
C ALA A 170 -44.49 30.58 17.49
N GLY A 171 -44.99 29.95 18.57
CA GLY A 171 -46.05 28.94 18.52
C GLY A 171 -47.36 29.37 17.85
N GLU A 172 -47.67 30.68 17.85
CA GLU A 172 -48.84 31.26 17.17
C GLU A 172 -48.81 31.05 15.65
N LEU A 173 -47.62 30.85 15.06
CA LEU A 173 -47.49 30.48 13.64
C LEU A 173 -48.12 29.10 13.37
N GLY A 174 -48.16 28.20 14.37
CA GLY A 174 -48.77 26.87 14.26
C GLY A 174 -50.28 26.88 14.01
N ASP A 175 -50.96 27.99 14.30
CA ASP A 175 -52.39 28.15 13.99
C ASP A 175 -52.64 28.35 12.49
N HIS A 176 -51.63 28.84 11.77
CA HIS A 176 -51.69 29.17 10.36
C HIS A 176 -50.91 28.20 9.47
N LEU A 177 -49.88 27.53 9.99
CA LEU A 177 -48.98 26.67 9.25
C LEU A 177 -49.28 25.19 9.50
N VAL A 178 -49.34 24.40 8.44
CA VAL A 178 -49.45 22.93 8.53
C VAL A 178 -48.25 22.28 7.88
N ALA A 179 -47.42 21.63 8.70
CA ALA A 179 -46.24 20.92 8.25
C ALA A 179 -46.61 19.59 7.56
N ILE A 180 -46.16 19.43 6.32
CA ILE A 180 -46.27 18.20 5.52
C ILE A 180 -44.87 17.66 5.32
N ARG A 181 -44.54 16.55 5.99
CA ARG A 181 -43.20 15.95 5.95
C ARG A 181 -42.97 15.18 4.65
N LEU A 182 -41.83 15.42 4.04
CA LEU A 182 -41.31 14.75 2.86
C LEU A 182 -39.96 14.11 3.17
N ASP A 183 -40.00 12.79 3.30
CA ASP A 183 -38.80 11.99 3.46
C ASP A 183 -38.14 11.70 2.11
N GLU A 184 -36.86 11.32 2.16
CA GLU A 184 -36.15 10.86 0.96
C GLU A 184 -36.84 9.61 0.39
N PRO A 185 -37.21 9.61 -0.91
CA PRO A 185 -37.94 8.50 -1.51
C PRO A 185 -37.10 7.21 -1.55
N PRO A 186 -37.70 6.04 -1.36
CA PRO A 186 -36.98 4.77 -1.44
C PRO A 186 -36.47 4.51 -2.87
N PRO A 187 -35.40 3.70 -3.05
CA PRO A 187 -34.77 3.47 -4.36
C PRO A 187 -35.74 3.06 -5.47
N GLU A 188 -36.75 2.25 -5.16
CA GLU A 188 -37.78 1.82 -6.12
C GLU A 188 -38.61 2.99 -6.65
N ARG A 189 -38.99 3.93 -5.76
CA ARG A 189 -39.73 5.15 -6.15
C ARG A 189 -38.81 6.06 -6.95
N VAL A 190 -37.52 6.18 -6.55
CA VAL A 190 -36.52 6.94 -7.29
C VAL A 190 -36.38 6.42 -8.73
N ALA A 191 -36.30 5.10 -8.93
CA ALA A 191 -36.22 4.51 -10.26
C ALA A 191 -37.42 4.88 -11.15
N ARG A 192 -38.64 4.85 -10.60
CA ARG A 192 -39.85 5.29 -11.33
C ARG A 192 -39.85 6.78 -11.63
N VAL A 193 -39.44 7.62 -10.67
CA VAL A 193 -39.31 9.08 -10.86
C VAL A 193 -38.31 9.39 -11.97
N VAL A 194 -37.13 8.77 -11.92
CA VAL A 194 -36.05 8.97 -12.89
C VAL A 194 -36.47 8.51 -14.28
N ALA A 195 -37.12 7.36 -14.42
CA ALA A 195 -37.61 6.87 -15.71
C ALA A 195 -38.64 7.84 -16.35
N LYS A 196 -39.60 8.33 -15.56
CA LYS A 196 -40.61 9.29 -16.06
C LYS A 196 -40.00 10.65 -16.37
N TRP A 197 -39.11 11.13 -15.51
CA TRP A 197 -38.40 12.39 -15.73
C TRP A 197 -37.50 12.35 -16.96
N ASP A 198 -36.77 11.25 -17.17
CA ASP A 198 -35.90 11.08 -18.32
C ASP A 198 -36.69 11.13 -19.64
N GLY A 199 -37.79 10.39 -19.74
CA GLY A 199 -38.65 10.41 -20.92
C GLY A 199 -39.22 11.80 -21.21
N TRP A 200 -39.67 12.53 -20.19
CA TRP A 200 -40.15 13.91 -20.36
C TRP A 200 -39.02 14.87 -20.76
N ALA A 201 -37.88 14.81 -20.06
CA ALA A 201 -36.79 15.76 -20.24
C ALA A 201 -36.06 15.57 -21.58
N ALA A 202 -35.92 14.33 -22.05
CA ALA A 202 -35.38 14.03 -23.37
C ALA A 202 -36.22 14.65 -24.48
N ALA A 203 -37.55 14.48 -24.41
CA ALA A 203 -38.48 15.08 -25.38
C ALA A 203 -38.53 16.61 -25.30
N ALA A 204 -38.55 17.18 -24.09
CA ALA A 204 -38.63 18.62 -23.89
C ALA A 204 -37.35 19.37 -24.30
N GLN A 205 -36.18 18.71 -24.22
CA GLN A 205 -34.88 19.31 -24.53
C GLN A 205 -34.39 18.98 -25.94
N ASP A 206 -35.12 18.13 -26.68
CA ASP A 206 -34.71 17.55 -27.96
C ASP A 206 -33.30 16.92 -27.87
N ARG A 207 -33.15 16.00 -26.92
CA ARG A 207 -31.87 15.37 -26.56
C ARG A 207 -32.02 13.89 -26.22
N PRO A 208 -30.94 13.10 -26.27
CA PRO A 208 -31.02 11.65 -26.04
C PRO A 208 -31.54 11.30 -24.64
N ALA A 209 -32.36 10.25 -24.60
CA ALA A 209 -32.78 9.59 -23.36
C ALA A 209 -31.67 8.66 -22.85
N PHE A 210 -31.80 8.22 -21.59
CA PHE A 210 -30.93 7.17 -21.04
C PHE A 210 -31.52 5.78 -21.32
N ASP A 211 -30.69 4.76 -21.43
CA ASP A 211 -31.16 3.37 -21.39
C ASP A 211 -31.48 2.94 -19.93
N ALA A 212 -32.00 1.72 -19.75
CA ALA A 212 -32.39 1.22 -18.43
C ALA A 212 -31.19 1.04 -17.51
N ASP A 213 -30.09 0.53 -18.03
CA ASP A 213 -28.87 0.24 -17.27
C ASP A 213 -28.16 1.53 -16.85
N GLY A 214 -28.13 2.54 -17.72
CA GLY A 214 -27.63 3.89 -17.48
C GLY A 214 -28.39 4.60 -16.36
N ARG A 215 -29.72 4.48 -16.32
CA ARG A 215 -30.52 4.98 -15.18
C ARG A 215 -30.22 4.20 -13.90
N ALA A 216 -30.14 2.87 -13.97
CA ALA A 216 -29.88 2.03 -12.81
C ALA A 216 -28.52 2.33 -12.18
N ILE A 217 -27.46 2.40 -12.99
CA ILE A 217 -26.11 2.73 -12.50
C ILE A 217 -26.04 4.17 -11.97
N ALA A 218 -26.75 5.14 -12.57
CA ALA A 218 -26.79 6.50 -12.03
C ALA A 218 -27.40 6.55 -10.62
N ILE A 219 -28.47 5.79 -10.38
CA ILE A 219 -29.08 5.67 -9.05
C ILE A 219 -28.11 4.98 -8.09
N GLU A 220 -27.48 3.88 -8.51
CA GLU A 220 -26.51 3.17 -7.69
C GLU A 220 -25.34 4.08 -7.29
N LEU A 221 -24.64 4.68 -8.25
CA LEU A 221 -23.46 5.50 -7.99
C LEU A 221 -23.76 6.69 -7.08
N THR A 222 -24.85 7.41 -7.35
CA THR A 222 -25.23 8.56 -6.51
C THR A 222 -25.76 8.13 -5.13
N GLY A 223 -26.36 6.94 -5.02
CA GLY A 223 -26.73 6.35 -3.75
C GLY A 223 -25.50 6.01 -2.90
N ARG A 224 -24.46 5.45 -3.53
CA ARG A 224 -23.27 4.92 -2.85
C ARG A 224 -22.23 5.98 -2.50
N PHE A 225 -22.00 6.94 -3.40
CA PHE A 225 -20.87 7.87 -3.31
C PHE A 225 -21.26 9.33 -3.09
N MET A 226 -22.56 9.64 -3.04
CA MET A 226 -23.07 10.99 -2.77
C MET A 226 -24.05 10.95 -1.60
N GLY A 227 -23.56 10.48 -0.45
CA GLY A 227 -24.34 10.36 0.79
C GLY A 227 -24.70 11.71 1.44
N ASP A 228 -23.99 12.78 1.08
CA ASP A 228 -24.23 14.16 1.50
C ASP A 228 -25.42 14.82 0.79
N ARG A 229 -26.02 14.14 -0.19
CA ARG A 229 -27.16 14.63 -0.97
C ARG A 229 -28.31 13.63 -0.98
N HIS A 230 -29.50 14.13 -1.25
CA HIS A 230 -30.73 13.35 -1.23
C HIS A 230 -31.28 13.07 -2.63
N PHE A 231 -31.92 11.92 -2.77
CA PHE A 231 -32.78 11.58 -3.89
C PHE A 231 -34.09 12.39 -3.88
N PRO A 232 -34.70 12.63 -5.05
CA PRO A 232 -34.24 12.24 -6.39
C PRO A 232 -33.24 13.24 -7.01
N ARG A 233 -32.96 14.37 -6.36
CA ARG A 233 -32.17 15.45 -6.98
C ARG A 233 -30.77 15.02 -7.40
N LYS A 234 -30.02 14.30 -6.55
CA LYS A 234 -28.62 13.91 -6.84
C LYS A 234 -28.46 13.10 -8.13
N VAL A 235 -29.39 12.18 -8.41
CA VAL A 235 -29.36 11.37 -9.63
C VAL A 235 -29.83 12.16 -10.84
N ILE A 236 -30.87 12.99 -10.68
CA ILE A 236 -31.35 13.89 -11.73
C ILE A 236 -30.24 14.85 -12.17
N ASP A 237 -29.49 15.43 -11.23
CA ASP A 237 -28.37 16.33 -11.54
C ASP A 237 -27.27 15.61 -12.35
N LEU A 238 -26.90 14.38 -11.96
CA LEU A 238 -25.92 13.58 -12.71
C LEU A 238 -26.40 13.29 -14.13
N LEU A 239 -27.64 12.82 -14.27
CA LEU A 239 -28.24 12.51 -15.57
C LEU A 239 -28.35 13.77 -16.45
N GLN A 240 -28.86 14.87 -15.90
CA GLN A 240 -29.02 16.12 -16.64
C GLN A 240 -27.67 16.66 -17.13
N GLN A 241 -26.64 16.64 -16.29
CA GLN A 241 -25.31 17.06 -16.71
C GLN A 241 -24.71 16.15 -17.78
N THR A 242 -24.96 14.84 -17.69
CA THR A 242 -24.51 13.88 -18.70
C THR A 242 -25.18 14.16 -20.04
N ARG A 243 -26.52 14.36 -20.06
CA ARG A 243 -27.28 14.69 -21.27
C ARG A 243 -26.86 16.02 -21.89
N LEU A 244 -26.56 17.02 -21.07
CA LEU A 244 -26.13 18.35 -21.55
C LEU A 244 -24.79 18.32 -22.28
N LEU A 245 -23.92 17.36 -21.96
CA LEU A 245 -22.61 17.20 -22.61
C LEU A 245 -22.64 16.24 -23.79
N ALA A 246 -23.67 15.38 -23.89
CA ALA A 246 -23.85 14.50 -25.02
C ALA A 246 -24.20 15.29 -26.30
N PRO A 247 -23.73 14.84 -27.48
CA PRO A 247 -24.21 15.35 -28.77
C PRO A 247 -25.74 15.22 -28.86
N PRO A 248 -26.45 16.21 -29.45
CA PRO A 248 -27.91 16.15 -29.59
C PRO A 248 -28.40 14.90 -30.34
N ASP A 249 -27.66 14.48 -31.36
CA ASP A 249 -28.02 13.33 -32.22
C ASP A 249 -27.43 11.99 -31.72
N ALA A 250 -26.88 11.95 -30.50
CA ALA A 250 -26.33 10.72 -29.95
C ALA A 250 -27.45 9.66 -29.73
N PRO A 251 -27.11 8.36 -29.80
CA PRO A 251 -28.04 7.31 -29.37
C PRO A 251 -28.35 7.41 -27.87
N ALA A 252 -29.22 6.51 -27.38
CA ALA A 252 -29.51 6.43 -25.96
C ALA A 252 -28.22 6.29 -25.13
N LEU A 253 -28.10 7.12 -24.10
CA LEU A 253 -26.91 7.19 -23.25
C LEU A 253 -26.95 6.05 -22.23
N GLY A 254 -25.82 5.35 -22.05
CA GLY A 254 -25.76 4.14 -21.23
C GLY A 254 -24.78 4.26 -20.07
N VAL A 255 -24.31 3.11 -19.60
CA VAL A 255 -23.41 2.99 -18.44
C VAL A 255 -22.10 3.76 -18.63
N ALA A 256 -21.53 3.77 -19.85
CA ALA A 256 -20.24 4.41 -20.12
C ALA A 256 -20.28 5.92 -19.89
N GLU A 257 -21.30 6.59 -20.42
CA GLU A 257 -21.43 8.03 -20.35
C GLU A 257 -21.68 8.47 -18.90
N ILE A 258 -22.49 7.71 -18.17
CA ILE A 258 -22.79 7.96 -16.76
C ILE A 258 -21.56 7.77 -15.89
N VAL A 259 -20.87 6.63 -16.01
CA VAL A 259 -19.66 6.36 -15.23
C VAL A 259 -18.58 7.39 -15.56
N GLY A 260 -18.37 7.69 -16.84
CA GLY A 260 -17.42 8.70 -17.27
C GLY A 260 -17.72 10.07 -16.67
N ARG A 261 -18.98 10.50 -16.70
CA ARG A 261 -19.39 11.78 -16.11
C ARG A 261 -19.26 11.77 -14.59
N PHE A 262 -19.68 10.69 -13.95
CA PHE A 262 -19.59 10.51 -12.51
C PHE A 262 -18.13 10.60 -12.04
N SER A 263 -17.22 9.83 -12.65
CA SER A 263 -15.79 9.85 -12.34
C SER A 263 -15.14 11.22 -12.56
N GLN A 264 -15.56 11.98 -13.57
CA GLN A 264 -15.08 13.35 -13.77
C GLN A 264 -15.52 14.30 -12.63
N LEU A 265 -16.78 14.17 -12.19
CA LEU A 265 -17.37 15.02 -11.15
C LEU A 265 -16.82 14.70 -9.76
N THR A 266 -16.73 13.41 -9.43
CA THR A 266 -16.41 12.94 -8.08
C THR A 266 -14.95 12.56 -7.91
N ARG A 267 -14.20 12.43 -9.02
CA ARG A 267 -12.81 11.95 -9.06
C ARG A 267 -12.64 10.50 -8.60
N VAL A 268 -13.74 9.76 -8.43
CA VAL A 268 -13.72 8.32 -8.17
C VAL A 268 -13.23 7.59 -9.43
N PRO A 269 -12.25 6.67 -9.37
CA PRO A 269 -11.76 5.96 -10.54
C PRO A 269 -12.84 5.13 -11.21
N SER A 270 -12.92 5.19 -12.54
CA SER A 270 -13.85 4.34 -13.30
C SER A 270 -13.56 2.85 -13.08
N SER A 271 -12.29 2.46 -12.89
CA SER A 271 -11.94 1.07 -12.52
C SER A 271 -12.59 0.61 -11.21
N LEU A 272 -12.89 1.52 -10.29
CA LEU A 272 -13.55 1.20 -9.02
C LEU A 272 -15.07 1.10 -9.16
N VAL A 273 -15.68 1.85 -10.06
CA VAL A 273 -17.14 2.01 -10.13
C VAL A 273 -17.81 1.49 -11.40
N ASP A 274 -17.06 1.26 -12.48
CA ASP A 274 -17.59 0.67 -13.71
C ASP A 274 -17.74 -0.85 -13.52
N PRO A 275 -18.95 -1.41 -13.53
CA PRO A 275 -19.13 -2.85 -13.37
C PRO A 275 -18.57 -3.65 -14.56
N ARG A 276 -18.33 -3.01 -15.70
CA ARG A 276 -17.83 -3.66 -16.93
C ARG A 276 -16.31 -3.78 -16.96
N VAL A 277 -15.61 -3.03 -16.09
CA VAL A 277 -14.15 -3.04 -16.00
C VAL A 277 -13.75 -3.90 -14.79
N PRO A 278 -13.11 -5.07 -14.97
CA PRO A 278 -12.61 -5.84 -13.84
C PRO A 278 -11.50 -5.05 -13.12
N LEU A 279 -11.40 -5.26 -11.80
CA LEU A 279 -10.29 -4.74 -11.01
C LEU A 279 -9.32 -5.88 -10.73
N ASP A 280 -8.10 -5.77 -11.25
CA ASP A 280 -7.03 -6.74 -10.99
C ASP A 280 -6.46 -6.50 -9.59
N LEU A 281 -6.78 -7.39 -8.66
CA LEU A 281 -6.33 -7.27 -7.27
C LEU A 281 -4.83 -7.54 -7.11
N ASP A 282 -4.21 -8.31 -8.00
CA ASP A 282 -2.77 -8.58 -7.97
C ASP A 282 -1.99 -7.33 -8.37
N ASP A 283 -2.50 -6.55 -9.34
CA ASP A 283 -1.95 -5.25 -9.70
C ASP A 283 -2.07 -4.23 -8.55
N VAL A 284 -3.23 -4.19 -7.87
CA VAL A 284 -3.42 -3.32 -6.69
C VAL A 284 -2.47 -3.74 -5.56
N HIS A 285 -2.36 -5.04 -5.30
CA HIS A 285 -1.44 -5.58 -4.31
C HIS A 285 0.01 -5.21 -4.67
N GLY A 286 0.44 -5.42 -5.91
CA GLY A 286 1.78 -5.04 -6.38
C GLY A 286 2.06 -3.55 -6.25
N PHE A 287 1.07 -2.70 -6.55
CA PHE A 287 1.17 -1.25 -6.37
C PHE A 287 1.42 -0.87 -4.90
N LEU A 288 0.66 -1.47 -3.98
CA LEU A 288 0.71 -1.20 -2.54
C LEU A 288 1.97 -1.81 -1.90
N ALA A 289 2.20 -3.13 -2.05
CA ALA A 289 3.32 -3.86 -1.47
C ALA A 289 4.68 -3.36 -1.97
N GLY A 290 4.77 -2.95 -3.25
CA GLY A 290 5.99 -2.35 -3.80
C GLY A 290 6.35 -0.99 -3.19
N ARG A 291 5.40 -0.32 -2.48
CA ARG A 291 5.58 1.01 -1.90
C ARG A 291 5.47 1.04 -0.37
N LEU A 292 4.76 0.09 0.23
CA LEU A 292 4.56 -0.07 1.66
C LEU A 292 5.31 -1.31 2.17
N LEU A 293 6.63 -1.17 2.30
CA LEU A 293 7.53 -2.30 2.57
C LEU A 293 7.40 -2.84 4.00
N GLY A 294 7.29 -4.16 4.12
CA GLY A 294 7.27 -4.88 5.40
C GLY A 294 5.99 -4.71 6.22
N GLN A 295 4.87 -4.34 5.58
CA GLN A 295 3.57 -4.11 6.23
C GLN A 295 2.45 -4.86 5.48
N ASP A 296 2.63 -6.17 5.28
CA ASP A 296 1.74 -6.99 4.46
C ASP A 296 0.29 -7.00 4.98
N GLU A 297 0.10 -7.02 6.30
CA GLU A 297 -1.23 -6.94 6.92
C GLU A 297 -1.98 -5.65 6.52
N ALA A 298 -1.26 -4.51 6.45
CA ALA A 298 -1.85 -3.25 6.04
C ALA A 298 -2.19 -3.24 4.54
N VAL A 299 -1.36 -3.86 3.71
CA VAL A 299 -1.65 -4.05 2.29
C VAL A 299 -2.93 -4.89 2.12
N ASP A 300 -3.03 -6.02 2.82
CA ASP A 300 -4.17 -6.92 2.76
C ASP A 300 -5.47 -6.27 3.26
N ALA A 301 -5.41 -5.50 4.34
CA ALA A 301 -6.57 -4.78 4.88
C ALA A 301 -7.09 -3.74 3.88
N ILE A 302 -6.18 -2.96 3.26
CA ILE A 302 -6.54 -1.97 2.25
C ILE A 302 -7.09 -2.66 0.99
N LEU A 303 -6.46 -3.74 0.54
CA LEU A 303 -6.89 -4.50 -0.63
C LEU A 303 -8.30 -5.08 -0.45
N ARG A 304 -8.58 -5.67 0.72
CA ARG A 304 -9.90 -6.19 1.09
C ARG A 304 -10.97 -5.11 1.06
N MET A 305 -10.67 -3.94 1.61
CA MET A 305 -11.59 -2.79 1.58
C MET A 305 -11.87 -2.33 0.15
N ILE A 306 -10.83 -2.19 -0.70
CA ILE A 306 -10.99 -1.84 -2.12
C ILE A 306 -11.86 -2.88 -2.83
N ALA A 307 -11.64 -4.17 -2.56
CA ALA A 307 -12.44 -5.25 -3.14
C ALA A 307 -13.92 -5.18 -2.71
N LEU A 308 -14.21 -4.88 -1.44
CA LEU A 308 -15.58 -4.69 -0.94
C LEU A 308 -16.28 -3.51 -1.61
N ILE A 309 -15.57 -2.38 -1.79
CA ILE A 309 -16.09 -1.22 -2.51
C ILE A 309 -16.37 -1.58 -3.97
N LYS A 310 -15.42 -2.23 -4.67
CA LYS A 310 -15.59 -2.66 -6.06
C LYS A 310 -16.77 -3.63 -6.23
N ALA A 311 -16.93 -4.56 -5.29
CA ALA A 311 -17.97 -5.59 -5.32
C ALA A 311 -19.36 -5.07 -4.89
N GLY A 312 -19.46 -3.87 -4.33
CA GLY A 312 -20.75 -3.34 -3.86
C GLY A 312 -21.23 -3.91 -2.54
N LEU A 313 -20.32 -4.44 -1.71
CA LEU A 313 -20.67 -5.16 -0.47
C LEU A 313 -20.53 -4.30 0.81
N THR A 314 -20.33 -2.99 0.66
CA THR A 314 -20.21 -2.03 1.77
C THR A 314 -21.57 -1.53 2.25
N ASP A 315 -21.76 -1.34 3.57
CA ASP A 315 -22.97 -0.68 4.11
C ASP A 315 -22.95 0.82 3.78
N LEU A 316 -23.97 1.31 3.05
CA LEU A 316 -24.05 2.71 2.59
C LEU A 316 -24.32 3.72 3.71
N ARG A 317 -24.67 3.23 4.91
CA ARG A 317 -24.86 4.08 6.08
C ARG A 317 -23.55 4.31 6.83
N ARG A 318 -22.55 3.45 6.65
CA ARG A 318 -21.25 3.57 7.30
C ARG A 318 -20.21 4.15 6.34
N PRO A 319 -19.09 4.69 6.84
CA PRO A 319 -17.92 4.94 6.00
C PRO A 319 -17.53 3.67 5.23
N PHE A 320 -16.94 3.82 4.04
CA PHE A 320 -16.53 2.68 3.19
C PHE A 320 -15.49 1.75 3.85
N GLY A 321 -14.78 2.26 4.85
CA GLY A 321 -13.95 1.48 5.74
C GLY A 321 -13.40 2.35 6.85
N VAL A 322 -13.31 1.81 8.06
CA VAL A 322 -12.76 2.47 9.25
C VAL A 322 -11.63 1.61 9.79
N LEU A 323 -10.39 2.02 9.55
CA LEU A 323 -9.18 1.27 9.90
C LEU A 323 -8.40 1.96 11.01
N LEU A 324 -7.89 1.20 11.99
CA LEU A 324 -6.96 1.70 13.00
C LEU A 324 -5.56 1.12 12.75
N PHE A 325 -4.62 1.97 12.36
CA PHE A 325 -3.22 1.59 12.15
C PHE A 325 -2.43 1.81 13.43
N VAL A 326 -1.89 0.73 14.02
CA VAL A 326 -1.19 0.77 15.31
C VAL A 326 0.27 0.39 15.13
N GLY A 327 1.21 1.18 15.65
CA GLY A 327 2.63 0.79 15.59
C GLY A 327 3.59 1.93 15.92
N PRO A 328 4.91 1.73 15.81
CA PRO A 328 5.90 2.77 16.10
C PRO A 328 5.86 3.94 15.11
N THR A 329 6.53 5.04 15.45
CA THR A 329 6.65 6.17 14.53
C THR A 329 7.55 5.83 13.34
N GLY A 330 7.20 6.33 12.15
CA GLY A 330 8.04 6.22 10.97
C GLY A 330 8.08 4.86 10.27
N VAL A 331 7.18 3.93 10.61
CA VAL A 331 7.06 2.61 9.97
C VAL A 331 6.19 2.58 8.70
N GLY A 332 5.32 3.58 8.50
CA GLY A 332 4.52 3.68 7.28
C GLY A 332 3.03 4.00 7.44
N LYS A 333 2.49 4.13 8.66
CA LYS A 333 1.05 4.37 8.92
C LYS A 333 0.44 5.52 8.08
N THR A 334 0.98 6.74 8.22
CA THR A 334 0.57 7.91 7.42
C THR A 334 0.82 7.70 5.92
N HIS A 335 1.89 6.97 5.56
CA HIS A 335 2.24 6.72 4.17
C HIS A 335 1.23 5.79 3.50
N ALA A 336 0.71 4.77 4.21
CA ALA A 336 -0.33 3.88 3.70
C ALA A 336 -1.62 4.67 3.34
N ALA A 337 -2.05 5.61 4.18
CA ALA A 337 -3.18 6.48 3.87
C ALA A 337 -2.93 7.36 2.63
N GLN A 338 -1.71 7.89 2.49
CA GLN A 338 -1.31 8.68 1.31
C GLN A 338 -1.25 7.83 0.04
N LEU A 339 -0.77 6.58 0.13
CA LEU A 339 -0.74 5.65 -1.00
C LEU A 339 -2.14 5.26 -1.44
N LEU A 340 -3.07 5.09 -0.49
CA LEU A 340 -4.47 4.86 -0.83
C LEU A 340 -5.09 6.06 -1.56
N ALA A 341 -4.81 7.29 -1.10
CA ALA A 341 -5.23 8.49 -1.81
C ALA A 341 -4.58 8.62 -3.20
N ASP A 342 -3.31 8.25 -3.34
CA ASP A 342 -2.59 8.19 -4.63
C ASP A 342 -3.28 7.21 -5.58
N TYR A 343 -3.58 6.00 -5.11
CA TYR A 343 -4.23 4.96 -5.89
C TYR A 343 -5.64 5.38 -6.34
N LEU A 344 -6.43 5.95 -5.42
CA LEU A 344 -7.82 6.34 -5.68
C LEU A 344 -7.95 7.64 -6.47
N PHE A 345 -7.02 8.58 -6.36
CA PHE A 345 -7.21 9.92 -6.92
C PHE A 345 -6.10 10.36 -7.87
N GLY A 346 -5.03 9.58 -8.00
CA GLY A 346 -3.80 9.97 -8.69
C GLY A 346 -3.05 11.10 -7.99
N ASP A 347 -3.40 11.40 -6.73
CA ASP A 347 -2.85 12.55 -6.01
C ASP A 347 -2.82 12.27 -4.49
N ARG A 348 -1.59 12.13 -3.97
CA ARG A 348 -1.31 11.93 -2.53
C ARG A 348 -1.78 13.08 -1.63
N HIS A 349 -1.98 14.27 -2.20
CA HIS A 349 -2.39 15.46 -1.46
C HIS A 349 -3.91 15.57 -1.29
N ARG A 350 -4.70 14.70 -1.95
CA ARG A 350 -6.16 14.63 -1.82
C ARG A 350 -6.63 13.83 -0.60
N LEU A 351 -5.86 13.92 0.47
CA LEU A 351 -6.14 13.33 1.77
C LEU A 351 -6.67 14.42 2.71
N VAL A 352 -7.85 14.21 3.29
CA VAL A 352 -8.30 15.05 4.39
C VAL A 352 -7.56 14.60 5.64
N ARG A 353 -6.58 15.39 6.11
CA ARG A 353 -5.77 15.05 7.28
C ARG A 353 -6.10 15.95 8.46
N LEU A 354 -6.31 15.33 9.62
CA LEU A 354 -6.45 15.98 10.92
C LEU A 354 -5.43 15.39 11.89
N ASN A 355 -4.73 16.26 12.61
CA ASN A 355 -3.81 15.85 13.68
C ASN A 355 -4.57 15.84 15.01
N MET A 356 -4.76 14.68 15.61
CA MET A 356 -5.53 14.54 16.85
C MET A 356 -4.77 15.03 18.08
N ALA A 357 -3.45 15.21 17.98
CA ALA A 357 -2.66 15.85 19.02
C ALA A 357 -2.96 17.35 19.18
N ASP A 358 -3.62 17.98 18.20
CA ASP A 358 -4.06 19.37 18.29
C ASP A 358 -5.32 19.53 19.16
N TYR A 359 -5.98 18.42 19.56
CA TYR A 359 -7.24 18.41 20.31
C TYR A 359 -7.17 17.64 21.67
N PRO A 360 -6.21 17.96 22.57
CA PRO A 360 -6.04 17.23 23.83
C PRO A 360 -7.05 17.60 24.94
N GLY A 361 -7.72 18.74 24.82
CA GLY A 361 -8.59 19.34 25.83
C GLY A 361 -10.08 18.97 25.69
N PRO A 362 -10.87 19.20 26.75
CA PRO A 362 -12.31 18.90 26.75
C PRO A 362 -13.12 19.79 25.79
N ASP A 363 -12.69 21.04 25.61
CA ASP A 363 -13.38 22.06 24.80
C ASP A 363 -13.03 21.96 23.31
N ASP A 364 -11.97 21.23 22.97
CA ASP A 364 -11.50 21.02 21.60
C ASP A 364 -12.51 20.23 20.73
N THR A 365 -13.44 19.54 21.39
CA THR A 365 -14.58 18.90 20.74
C THR A 365 -15.43 19.92 19.98
N ASP A 366 -15.63 21.10 20.56
CA ASP A 366 -16.44 22.18 19.98
C ASP A 366 -15.68 22.88 18.84
N GLU A 367 -14.35 22.95 18.89
CA GLU A 367 -13.55 23.43 17.78
C GLU A 367 -13.63 22.47 16.58
N LEU A 368 -13.52 21.17 16.83
CA LEU A 368 -13.48 20.16 15.78
C LEU A 368 -14.86 19.90 15.15
N PHE A 369 -15.90 19.70 15.96
CA PHE A 369 -17.26 19.37 15.50
C PHE A 369 -18.19 20.59 15.41
N GLY A 370 -17.77 21.72 15.97
CA GLY A 370 -18.48 23.00 15.91
C GLY A 370 -19.21 23.34 17.21
N ASN A 371 -19.19 24.62 17.57
CA ASN A 371 -19.85 25.15 18.75
C ASN A 371 -21.18 25.84 18.37
N PRO A 372 -22.36 25.38 18.83
CA PRO A 372 -23.64 25.99 18.47
C PRO A 372 -23.79 27.44 18.92
N TYR A 373 -23.12 27.83 19.99
CA TYR A 373 -23.17 29.17 20.56
C TYR A 373 -22.10 30.11 19.99
N ALA A 374 -21.24 29.64 19.07
CA ALA A 374 -20.20 30.49 18.49
C ALA A 374 -20.79 31.64 17.66
N PRO A 375 -20.14 32.81 17.62
CA PRO A 375 -20.65 33.97 16.90
C PRO A 375 -20.56 33.81 15.37
N SER A 376 -19.61 33.02 14.85
CA SER A 376 -19.42 32.84 13.40
C SER A 376 -19.93 31.48 12.90
N VAL A 377 -20.50 31.46 11.69
CA VAL A 377 -20.98 30.22 11.03
C VAL A 377 -19.84 29.21 10.84
N ALA A 378 -18.63 29.67 10.53
CA ALA A 378 -17.48 28.79 10.37
C ALA A 378 -17.16 28.04 11.69
N GLN A 379 -17.18 28.74 12.82
CA GLN A 379 -16.98 28.12 14.13
C GLN A 379 -18.15 27.21 14.53
N ARG A 380 -19.40 27.56 14.19
CA ARG A 380 -20.55 26.66 14.40
C ARG A 380 -20.43 25.37 13.59
N ARG A 381 -19.84 25.43 12.40
CA ARG A 381 -19.59 24.24 11.57
C ARG A 381 -18.46 23.38 12.09
N GLY A 382 -17.47 23.96 12.76
CA GLY A 382 -16.26 23.26 13.23
C GLY A 382 -15.28 22.91 12.11
N VAL A 383 -14.06 22.54 12.51
CA VAL A 383 -12.95 22.26 11.58
C VAL A 383 -13.22 21.02 10.71
N LEU A 384 -13.78 19.94 11.28
CA LEU A 384 -14.03 18.70 10.53
C LEU A 384 -15.00 18.95 9.37
N THR A 385 -16.12 19.62 9.63
CA THR A 385 -17.09 19.97 8.58
C THR A 385 -16.43 20.76 7.46
N GLN A 386 -15.67 21.80 7.79
CA GLN A 386 -15.01 22.64 6.79
C GLN A 386 -14.04 21.85 5.90
N ARG A 387 -13.40 20.82 6.45
CA ARG A 387 -12.47 19.93 5.73
C ARG A 387 -13.16 18.87 4.88
N LEU A 388 -14.38 18.48 5.25
CA LEU A 388 -15.19 17.50 4.50
C LEU A 388 -16.02 18.14 3.39
N VAL A 389 -16.41 19.42 3.55
CA VAL A 389 -17.21 20.13 2.55
C VAL A 389 -16.48 20.13 1.19
N GLY A 390 -17.19 19.73 0.14
CA GLY A 390 -16.66 19.66 -1.22
C GLY A 390 -15.92 18.34 -1.54
N HIS A 391 -15.81 17.42 -0.58
CA HIS A 391 -15.21 16.10 -0.75
C HIS A 391 -16.27 15.00 -0.59
N PRO A 392 -17.02 14.63 -1.65
CA PRO A 392 -18.08 13.61 -1.57
C PRO A 392 -17.53 12.19 -1.38
N PHE A 393 -16.31 11.92 -1.85
CA PHE A 393 -15.57 10.66 -1.63
C PHE A 393 -14.10 11.00 -1.39
N GLY A 394 -13.45 10.30 -0.46
CA GLY A 394 -12.13 10.69 0.01
C GLY A 394 -11.55 9.74 1.05
N VAL A 395 -10.29 10.02 1.42
CA VAL A 395 -9.63 9.40 2.57
C VAL A 395 -9.52 10.44 3.68
N LEU A 396 -10.04 10.12 4.87
CA LEU A 396 -9.92 10.91 6.10
C LEU A 396 -8.86 10.27 7.00
N LEU A 397 -7.73 10.93 7.16
CA LEU A 397 -6.66 10.51 8.07
C LEU A 397 -6.77 11.24 9.41
N LEU A 398 -6.97 10.48 10.48
CA LEU A 398 -6.93 10.92 11.86
C LEU A 398 -5.58 10.49 12.46
N ASP A 399 -4.60 11.38 12.45
CA ASP A 399 -3.22 11.11 12.87
C ASP A 399 -3.09 11.21 14.40
N GLU A 400 -2.32 10.31 15.03
CA GLU A 400 -2.09 10.28 16.49
C GLU A 400 -3.37 10.29 17.35
N PHE A 401 -4.33 9.43 16.98
CA PHE A 401 -5.69 9.43 17.51
C PHE A 401 -5.77 9.25 19.04
N GLU A 402 -4.80 8.56 19.65
CA GLU A 402 -4.72 8.40 21.12
C GLU A 402 -4.50 9.69 21.88
N LYS A 403 -4.06 10.77 21.20
CA LYS A 403 -3.75 12.06 21.83
C LYS A 403 -4.97 12.95 22.00
N ALA A 404 -6.06 12.68 21.27
CA ALA A 404 -7.29 13.43 21.41
C ALA A 404 -7.99 13.13 22.74
N HIS A 405 -8.74 14.11 23.22
CA HIS A 405 -9.56 13.97 24.43
C HIS A 405 -10.67 12.91 24.26
N PRO A 406 -11.07 12.16 25.31
CA PRO A 406 -12.13 11.14 25.20
C PRO A 406 -13.47 11.64 24.64
N ARG A 407 -13.85 12.90 24.90
CA ARG A 407 -15.07 13.52 24.31
C ARG A 407 -15.00 13.65 22.78
N VAL A 408 -13.79 13.83 22.23
CA VAL A 408 -13.57 13.80 20.78
C VAL A 408 -13.77 12.39 20.26
N HIS A 409 -13.24 11.38 20.96
CA HIS A 409 -13.45 9.96 20.61
C HIS A 409 -14.94 9.59 20.60
N ASP A 410 -15.71 10.04 21.60
CA ASP A 410 -17.16 9.82 21.68
C ASP A 410 -17.91 10.32 20.44
N ARG A 411 -17.53 11.49 19.93
CA ARG A 411 -18.14 12.07 18.73
C ARG A 411 -17.77 11.31 17.46
N PHE A 412 -16.55 10.76 17.40
CA PHE A 412 -16.13 9.90 16.30
C PHE A 412 -16.82 8.52 16.29
N LEU A 413 -17.26 7.99 17.43
CA LEU A 413 -18.06 6.75 17.46
C LEU A 413 -19.29 6.86 16.57
N GLN A 414 -20.07 7.94 16.75
CA GLN A 414 -21.25 8.20 15.93
C GLN A 414 -20.88 8.28 14.44
N LEU A 415 -19.77 8.95 14.12
CA LEU A 415 -19.31 9.06 12.73
C LEU A 415 -18.93 7.69 12.12
N PHE A 416 -18.31 6.80 12.89
CA PHE A 416 -17.89 5.48 12.42
C PHE A 416 -19.07 4.51 12.25
N ASP A 417 -20.13 4.70 13.04
CA ASP A 417 -21.33 3.86 13.04
C ASP A 417 -22.41 4.33 12.05
N GLU A 418 -22.62 5.63 11.96
CA GLU A 418 -23.71 6.22 11.18
C GLU A 418 -23.22 6.94 9.92
N GLY A 419 -21.90 7.01 9.72
CA GLY A 419 -21.29 7.71 8.59
C GLY A 419 -21.68 9.19 8.53
N ARG A 420 -22.21 9.75 9.61
CA ARG A 420 -22.77 11.10 9.69
C ARG A 420 -22.59 11.67 11.09
N PHE A 421 -22.57 12.99 11.18
CA PHE A 421 -22.67 13.70 12.45
C PHE A 421 -23.42 15.02 12.26
N ILE A 422 -23.98 15.55 13.34
CA ILE A 422 -24.61 16.88 13.35
C ILE A 422 -23.59 17.87 13.92
N ASN A 423 -23.28 18.92 13.16
CA ASN A 423 -22.36 19.96 13.62
C ASN A 423 -23.04 20.98 14.55
N GLY A 424 -22.28 21.91 15.12
CA GLY A 424 -22.84 22.98 15.96
C GLY A 424 -23.83 23.90 15.24
N ALA A 425 -23.84 23.96 13.91
CA ALA A 425 -24.84 24.72 13.15
C ALA A 425 -26.16 23.94 12.92
N GLY A 426 -26.30 22.72 13.47
CA GLY A 426 -27.46 21.86 13.23
C GLY A 426 -27.47 21.20 11.85
N GLU A 427 -26.35 21.24 11.12
CA GLU A 427 -26.25 20.64 9.79
C GLU A 427 -25.82 19.18 9.92
N THR A 428 -26.54 18.28 9.23
CA THR A 428 -26.11 16.88 9.11
C THR A 428 -25.00 16.78 8.06
N ILE A 429 -23.81 16.38 8.49
CA ILE A 429 -22.63 16.20 7.64
C ILE A 429 -22.41 14.70 7.41
N SER A 430 -22.24 14.30 6.15
CA SER A 430 -21.98 12.90 5.80
C SER A 430 -20.51 12.64 5.51
N ALA A 431 -20.01 11.53 6.06
CA ALA A 431 -18.75 10.88 5.75
C ALA A 431 -18.94 9.40 5.35
N ALA A 432 -20.17 8.98 5.00
CA ALA A 432 -20.48 7.60 4.63
C ALA A 432 -19.70 7.14 3.38
N SER A 433 -19.40 8.07 2.49
CA SER A 433 -18.59 7.81 1.30
C SER A 433 -17.09 8.08 1.56
N MET A 434 -16.64 8.16 2.81
CA MET A 434 -15.22 8.30 3.16
C MET A 434 -14.59 6.96 3.54
N ILE A 435 -13.29 6.85 3.30
CA ILE A 435 -12.43 5.85 3.92
C ILE A 435 -11.74 6.54 5.10
N ILE A 436 -11.96 6.05 6.31
CA ILE A 436 -11.39 6.63 7.53
C ILE A 436 -10.22 5.78 7.99
N ILE A 437 -9.06 6.42 8.15
CA ILE A 437 -7.86 5.79 8.70
C ILE A 437 -7.48 6.57 9.95
N ALA A 438 -7.58 5.93 11.11
CA ALA A 438 -6.97 6.42 12.33
C ALA A 438 -5.57 5.82 12.49
N THR A 439 -4.63 6.57 13.05
CA THR A 439 -3.31 6.02 13.40
C THR A 439 -3.07 6.18 14.88
N SER A 440 -2.38 5.21 15.47
CA SER A 440 -1.97 5.29 16.87
C SER A 440 -0.56 4.79 17.10
N ASN A 441 0.12 5.42 18.06
CA ASN A 441 1.37 4.94 18.63
C ASN A 441 1.17 4.31 20.02
N ALA A 442 -0.07 3.99 20.42
CA ALA A 442 -0.32 3.28 21.67
C ALA A 442 0.32 1.88 21.68
N GLY A 443 0.88 1.47 22.82
CA GLY A 443 1.47 0.14 23.02
C GLY A 443 2.88 -0.03 22.41
N VAL A 444 3.50 1.04 21.89
CA VAL A 444 4.84 0.95 21.28
C VAL A 444 5.96 0.61 22.28
N GLU A 445 5.70 0.72 23.58
CA GLU A 445 6.59 0.30 24.66
C GLU A 445 6.93 -1.19 24.60
N VAL A 446 6.01 -2.01 24.08
CA VAL A 446 6.20 -3.47 23.94
C VAL A 446 7.42 -3.79 23.08
N TYR A 447 7.72 -2.96 22.08
CA TYR A 447 8.91 -3.10 21.23
C TYR A 447 10.22 -2.76 21.97
N ARG A 448 10.18 -1.96 23.05
CA ARG A 448 11.35 -1.69 23.91
C ARG A 448 11.59 -2.83 24.88
N GLU A 449 10.53 -3.34 25.50
CA GLU A 449 10.59 -4.42 26.48
C GLU A 449 11.10 -5.72 25.86
N ALA A 450 10.79 -5.99 24.58
CA ALA A 450 11.31 -7.14 23.84
C ALA A 450 12.85 -7.15 23.65
N GLY A 451 13.54 -6.01 23.83
CA GLY A 451 14.99 -5.89 23.68
C GLY A 451 15.81 -6.08 24.96
N LEU A 452 15.17 -6.15 26.13
CA LEU A 452 15.82 -6.24 27.44
C LEU A 452 15.66 -7.66 28.03
N GLY A 453 16.39 -8.63 27.48
CA GLY A 453 16.48 -9.99 28.05
C GLY A 453 16.92 -11.07 27.07
N PHE A 454 17.58 -12.11 27.59
CA PHE A 454 17.97 -13.33 26.84
C PHE A 454 16.76 -14.20 26.43
N GLN A 455 15.76 -13.65 25.75
CA GLN A 455 14.59 -14.40 25.27
C GLN A 455 14.66 -14.65 23.76
N ARG A 456 14.13 -15.81 23.36
CA ARG A 456 13.92 -16.24 21.97
C ARG A 456 13.15 -15.16 21.18
N PRO A 457 13.27 -15.11 19.84
CA PRO A 457 12.38 -14.28 19.02
C PRO A 457 10.93 -14.55 19.42
N ARG A 458 10.19 -13.52 19.86
CA ARG A 458 8.75 -13.67 20.13
C ARG A 458 8.05 -13.96 18.80
N ASP A 459 7.12 -14.92 18.83
CA ASP A 459 6.16 -15.13 17.75
C ASP A 459 5.37 -13.84 17.51
N VAL A 460 5.16 -13.45 16.25
CA VAL A 460 4.43 -12.22 15.85
C VAL A 460 3.04 -12.21 16.49
N ARG A 461 2.36 -13.35 16.53
CA ARG A 461 1.05 -13.48 17.17
C ARG A 461 1.05 -13.14 18.65
N ALA A 462 2.12 -13.48 19.37
CA ALA A 462 2.25 -13.15 20.79
C ALA A 462 2.54 -11.66 21.01
N LEU A 463 3.18 -11.01 20.04
CA LEU A 463 3.42 -9.57 20.04
C LEU A 463 2.11 -8.81 19.80
N ASP A 464 1.31 -9.23 18.81
CA ASP A 464 0.02 -8.62 18.48
C ASP A 464 -0.94 -8.71 19.68
N ALA A 465 -1.03 -9.88 20.30
CA ALA A 465 -1.85 -10.08 21.50
C ALA A 465 -1.44 -9.16 22.66
N GLU A 466 -0.15 -8.85 22.80
CA GLU A 466 0.33 -7.90 23.82
C GLU A 466 0.04 -6.46 23.41
N LEU A 467 0.19 -6.10 22.13
CA LEU A 467 -0.21 -4.78 21.60
C LEU A 467 -1.69 -4.53 21.84
N ASP A 468 -2.56 -5.51 21.57
CA ASP A 468 -4.01 -5.42 21.79
C ASP A 468 -4.34 -5.19 23.27
N ARG A 469 -3.66 -5.89 24.19
CA ARG A 469 -3.82 -5.63 25.63
C ARG A 469 -3.44 -4.19 26.00
N ARG A 470 -2.37 -3.65 25.42
CA ARG A 470 -1.95 -2.25 25.68
C ARG A 470 -2.90 -1.25 25.03
N LEU A 471 -3.44 -1.56 23.85
CA LEU A 471 -4.48 -0.74 23.22
C LEU A 471 -5.72 -0.62 24.10
N LEU A 472 -6.15 -1.70 24.75
CA LEU A 472 -7.28 -1.70 25.69
C LEU A 472 -7.05 -0.86 26.96
N GLN A 473 -5.80 -0.48 27.26
CA GLN A 473 -5.49 0.43 28.36
C GLN A 473 -5.65 1.90 27.95
N VAL A 474 -5.58 2.20 26.66
CA VAL A 474 -5.66 3.56 26.10
C VAL A 474 -7.04 3.84 25.53
N PHE A 475 -7.60 2.88 24.80
CA PHE A 475 -8.91 2.96 24.19
C PHE A 475 -9.90 2.05 24.90
N ARG A 476 -11.14 2.52 25.07
CA ARG A 476 -12.24 1.68 25.55
C ARG A 476 -12.55 0.59 24.53
N PHE A 477 -12.94 -0.58 25.01
CA PHE A 477 -13.31 -1.72 24.15
C PHE A 477 -14.42 -1.38 23.13
N GLU A 478 -15.44 -0.65 23.57
CA GLU A 478 -16.54 -0.17 22.72
C GLU A 478 -16.05 0.66 21.53
N PHE A 479 -14.94 1.38 21.70
CA PHE A 479 -14.34 2.20 20.66
C PHE A 479 -13.54 1.37 19.66
N LEU A 480 -12.73 0.42 20.13
CA LEU A 480 -11.97 -0.47 19.25
C LEU A 480 -12.88 -1.31 18.35
N ASN A 481 -14.05 -1.74 18.86
CA ASN A 481 -15.03 -2.50 18.08
C ASN A 481 -15.73 -1.70 16.97
N ARG A 482 -15.54 -0.37 16.88
CA ARG A 482 -16.08 0.45 15.79
C ARG A 482 -15.17 0.52 14.57
N PHE A 483 -13.91 0.11 14.73
CA PHE A 483 -13.04 -0.10 13.59
C PHE A 483 -13.37 -1.44 12.94
N ASP A 484 -13.42 -1.45 11.62
CA ASP A 484 -13.62 -2.69 10.87
C ASP A 484 -12.39 -3.60 11.01
N HIS A 485 -11.20 -2.99 11.07
CA HIS A 485 -9.94 -3.68 11.34
C HIS A 485 -8.97 -2.81 12.14
N VAL A 486 -8.32 -3.42 13.14
CA VAL A 486 -7.09 -2.91 13.76
C VAL A 486 -5.93 -3.60 13.07
N VAL A 487 -4.99 -2.82 12.54
CA VAL A 487 -3.87 -3.30 11.71
C VAL A 487 -2.56 -2.96 12.39
N HIS A 488 -1.72 -3.97 12.62
CA HIS A 488 -0.45 -3.79 13.32
C HIS A 488 0.68 -3.46 12.33
N PHE A 489 1.39 -2.37 12.62
CA PHE A 489 2.57 -1.95 11.88
C PHE A 489 3.82 -2.26 12.70
N HIS A 490 4.65 -3.16 12.18
CA HIS A 490 5.86 -3.59 12.87
C HIS A 490 7.09 -2.74 12.51
N PRO A 491 8.09 -2.66 13.40
CA PRO A 491 9.38 -2.05 13.10
C PRO A 491 10.01 -2.66 11.84
N LEU A 492 10.49 -1.78 10.96
CA LEU A 492 11.15 -2.17 9.72
C LEU A 492 12.52 -2.76 10.02
N ASP A 493 12.82 -3.93 9.45
CA ASP A 493 14.16 -4.50 9.53
C ASP A 493 15.19 -3.71 8.68
N ARG A 494 16.47 -4.07 8.83
CA ARG A 494 17.55 -3.40 8.10
C ARG A 494 17.46 -3.58 6.57
N ALA A 495 16.86 -4.67 6.09
CA ALA A 495 16.71 -4.91 4.65
C ALA A 495 15.64 -3.98 4.07
N HIS A 496 14.49 -3.84 4.73
CA HIS A 496 13.46 -2.87 4.39
C HIS A 496 14.01 -1.44 4.41
N ILE A 497 14.76 -1.07 5.46
CA ILE A 497 15.37 0.28 5.55
C ILE A 497 16.37 0.53 4.42
N ARG A 498 17.16 -0.47 4.03
CA ARG A 498 18.07 -0.37 2.88
C ARG A 498 17.32 -0.12 1.58
N GLN A 499 16.20 -0.83 1.35
CA GLN A 499 15.36 -0.64 0.18
C GLN A 499 14.72 0.76 0.16
N ILE A 500 14.21 1.22 1.32
CA ILE A 500 13.68 2.59 1.47
C ILE A 500 14.77 3.62 1.16
N ALA A 501 15.98 3.45 1.71
CA ALA A 501 17.10 4.37 1.46
C ALA A 501 17.42 4.46 -0.03
N ARG A 502 17.44 3.33 -0.74
CA ARG A 502 17.68 3.29 -2.19
C ARG A 502 16.60 4.07 -2.94
N ARG A 503 15.33 3.88 -2.59
CA ARG A 503 14.21 4.60 -3.20
C ARG A 503 14.30 6.11 -2.94
N GLU A 504 14.49 6.53 -1.70
CA GLU A 504 14.59 7.95 -1.32
C GLU A 504 15.77 8.65 -2.02
N LEU A 505 16.91 7.95 -2.19
CA LEU A 505 18.04 8.47 -2.96
C LEU A 505 17.73 8.58 -4.45
N SER A 506 16.96 7.66 -5.03
CA SER A 506 16.52 7.77 -6.42
C SER A 506 15.62 9.00 -6.64
N GLU A 507 14.79 9.36 -5.66
CA GLU A 507 13.94 10.56 -5.71
C GLU A 507 14.76 11.87 -5.73
N LEU A 508 16.01 11.87 -5.22
CA LEU A 508 16.91 13.04 -5.31
C LEU A 508 17.24 13.42 -6.76
N THR A 509 17.27 12.44 -7.68
CA THR A 509 17.54 12.68 -9.11
C THR A 509 16.44 13.49 -9.79
N GLN A 510 15.21 13.44 -9.25
CA GLN A 510 14.05 14.17 -9.78
C GLN A 510 14.02 15.64 -9.31
N ARG A 511 14.86 16.05 -8.36
CA ARG A 511 14.91 17.43 -7.87
C ARG A 511 15.42 18.37 -8.96
N GLU A 512 14.90 19.58 -8.98
CA GLU A 512 15.17 20.60 -10.01
C GLU A 512 16.66 20.81 -10.29
N GLY A 513 17.50 20.80 -9.23
CA GLY A 513 18.95 20.99 -9.34
C GLY A 513 19.67 19.89 -10.15
N MET A 514 19.19 18.64 -10.07
CA MET A 514 19.71 17.49 -10.80
C MET A 514 19.04 17.36 -12.16
N ALA A 515 17.71 17.44 -12.19
CA ALA A 515 16.88 17.23 -13.38
C ALA A 515 17.17 18.22 -14.50
N ARG A 516 17.28 19.53 -14.20
CA ARG A 516 17.58 20.56 -15.23
C ARG A 516 18.97 20.43 -15.85
N ARG A 517 19.90 19.76 -15.16
CA ARG A 517 21.27 19.53 -15.60
C ARG A 517 21.47 18.13 -16.18
N HIS A 518 20.43 17.29 -16.20
CA HIS A 518 20.49 15.89 -16.60
C HIS A 518 21.62 15.11 -15.92
N LEU A 519 21.86 15.38 -14.64
CA LEU A 519 22.94 14.73 -13.89
C LEU A 519 22.52 13.33 -13.45
N ALA A 520 23.40 12.35 -13.63
CA ALA A 520 23.21 11.00 -13.14
C ALA A 520 23.86 10.85 -11.75
N LEU A 521 23.20 10.09 -10.87
CA LEU A 521 23.67 9.84 -9.51
C LEU A 521 23.90 8.34 -9.31
N GLU A 522 25.15 7.97 -9.04
CA GLU A 522 25.54 6.62 -8.67
C GLU A 522 25.75 6.54 -7.18
N VAL A 523 25.05 5.60 -6.55
CA VAL A 523 25.10 5.40 -5.11
C VAL A 523 25.95 4.17 -4.82
N GLY A 524 27.13 4.39 -4.22
CA GLY A 524 27.96 3.30 -3.71
C GLY A 524 27.22 2.45 -2.67
N SER A 525 27.45 1.14 -2.68
CA SER A 525 26.82 0.22 -1.70
C SER A 525 27.13 0.61 -0.25
N GLU A 526 28.33 1.17 -0.03
CA GLU A 526 28.80 1.71 1.24
C GLU A 526 27.98 2.89 1.74
N VAL A 527 27.40 3.70 0.85
CA VAL A 527 26.51 4.81 1.23
C VAL A 527 25.19 4.27 1.75
N LEU A 528 24.66 3.22 1.13
CA LEU A 528 23.45 2.55 1.61
C LEU A 528 23.68 1.88 2.97
N ASP A 529 24.81 1.18 3.14
CA ASP A 529 25.17 0.59 4.43
C ASP A 529 25.41 1.66 5.51
N TRP A 530 26.04 2.77 5.14
CA TRP A 530 26.24 3.90 6.04
C TRP A 530 24.92 4.54 6.46
N LEU A 531 23.97 4.72 5.53
CA LEU A 531 22.63 5.23 5.83
C LEU A 531 21.80 4.24 6.66
N VAL A 532 21.96 2.93 6.47
CA VAL A 532 21.31 1.94 7.35
C VAL A 532 21.94 1.95 8.74
N ALA A 533 23.26 2.11 8.86
CA ALA A 533 23.95 2.14 10.14
C ALA A 533 23.66 3.44 10.93
N HIS A 534 23.62 4.59 10.25
CA HIS A 534 23.47 5.91 10.86
C HIS A 534 22.07 6.51 10.75
N GLY A 535 21.22 5.97 9.89
CA GLY A 535 19.84 6.43 9.63
C GLY A 535 18.76 5.45 10.10
N TYR A 536 19.13 4.33 10.73
CA TYR A 536 18.19 3.43 11.38
C TYR A 536 18.13 3.69 12.90
N HIS A 537 16.94 4.04 13.38
CA HIS A 537 16.65 4.02 14.81
C HIS A 537 15.37 3.22 15.05
N PRO A 538 15.38 2.16 15.90
CA PRO A 538 14.23 1.30 16.14
C PRO A 538 12.93 2.04 16.52
N HIS A 539 13.05 3.22 17.13
CA HIS A 539 11.89 4.02 17.56
C HIS A 539 11.39 5.08 16.56
N PHE A 540 12.21 5.48 15.58
CA PHE A 540 11.88 6.58 14.66
C PHE A 540 11.71 6.12 13.20
N GLY A 541 11.97 4.83 12.92
CA GLY A 541 11.75 4.21 11.63
C GLY A 541 12.42 4.95 10.47
N ALA A 542 11.76 4.96 9.30
CA ALA A 542 12.26 5.60 8.08
C ALA A 542 12.24 7.15 8.12
N ARG A 543 11.56 7.78 9.09
CA ARG A 543 11.58 9.25 9.24
C ARG A 543 12.99 9.76 9.57
N PHE A 544 13.74 9.00 10.37
CA PHE A 544 15.12 9.34 10.71
C PHE A 544 16.05 9.20 9.50
N LEU A 545 15.85 8.15 8.69
CA LEU A 545 16.56 7.95 7.43
C LEU A 545 16.39 9.13 6.46
N ARG A 546 15.15 9.60 6.23
CA ARG A 546 14.91 10.78 5.38
C ARG A 546 15.66 12.02 5.88
N ARG A 547 15.66 12.24 7.20
CA ARG A 547 16.39 13.35 7.82
C ARG A 547 17.89 13.22 7.62
N GLU A 548 18.45 12.02 7.72
CA GLU A 548 19.87 11.78 7.48
C GLU A 548 20.25 11.95 6.01
N ILE A 549 19.41 11.49 5.07
CA ILE A 549 19.60 11.75 3.64
C ILE A 549 19.65 13.25 3.39
N GLU A 550 18.70 14.03 3.91
CA GLU A 550 18.72 15.49 3.72
C GLU A 550 19.93 16.16 4.34
N ARG A 551 20.23 15.82 5.60
CA ARG A 551 21.32 16.47 6.35
C ARG A 551 22.70 16.14 5.79
N ARG A 552 22.91 14.93 5.28
CA ARG A 552 24.25 14.39 4.98
C ARG A 552 24.47 14.16 3.50
N VAL A 553 23.47 13.65 2.78
CA VAL A 553 23.59 13.34 1.35
C VAL A 553 23.23 14.58 0.51
N THR A 554 22.01 15.12 0.69
CA THR A 554 21.56 16.31 -0.06
C THR A 554 22.47 17.50 0.19
N ALA A 555 22.87 17.75 1.43
CA ALA A 555 23.78 18.85 1.76
C ALA A 555 25.15 18.70 1.05
N SER A 556 25.71 17.49 1.01
CA SER A 556 26.99 17.24 0.32
C SER A 556 26.85 17.38 -1.20
N LEU A 557 25.72 16.94 -1.76
CA LEU A 557 25.40 17.12 -3.17
C LEU A 557 25.24 18.60 -3.52
N ALA A 558 24.54 19.37 -2.69
CA ALA A 558 24.39 20.82 -2.88
C ALA A 558 25.73 21.55 -2.83
N ASP A 559 26.57 21.26 -1.83
CA ASP A 559 27.92 21.85 -1.72
C ASP A 559 28.79 21.50 -2.93
N PHE A 560 28.73 20.25 -3.40
CA PHE A 560 29.46 19.83 -4.60
C PHE A 560 28.99 20.57 -5.86
N LEU A 561 27.68 20.63 -6.10
CA LEU A 561 27.09 21.29 -7.28
C LEU A 561 27.43 22.78 -7.32
N VAL A 562 27.39 23.47 -6.16
CA VAL A 562 27.72 24.90 -6.08
C VAL A 562 29.20 25.16 -6.31
N ARG A 563 30.09 24.29 -5.81
CA ARG A 563 31.54 24.50 -5.89
C ARG A 563 32.16 24.10 -7.22
N HIS A 564 31.65 23.05 -7.85
CA HIS A 564 32.31 22.42 -9.00
C HIS A 564 31.56 22.62 -10.32
N ASP A 565 30.32 23.12 -10.28
CA ASP A 565 29.43 23.38 -11.42
C ASP A 565 29.58 22.34 -12.55
N PRO A 566 29.24 21.06 -12.28
CA PRO A 566 29.50 19.98 -13.22
C PRO A 566 28.72 20.20 -14.54
N PRO A 567 29.32 19.85 -15.68
CA PRO A 567 28.68 20.02 -16.98
C PRO A 567 27.40 19.19 -17.08
N LYS A 568 26.49 19.62 -17.96
CA LYS A 568 25.25 18.88 -18.22
C LYS A 568 25.56 17.44 -18.63
N GLY A 569 24.82 16.48 -18.08
CA GLY A 569 25.02 15.05 -18.35
C GLY A 569 26.15 14.38 -17.55
N ALA A 570 26.84 15.09 -16.65
CA ALA A 570 27.88 14.48 -15.82
C ALA A 570 27.32 13.40 -14.86
N ARG A 571 28.13 12.36 -14.63
CA ARG A 571 27.87 11.31 -13.64
C ARG A 571 28.54 11.67 -12.32
N LEU A 572 27.77 11.61 -11.24
CA LEU A 572 28.23 11.88 -9.88
C LEU A 572 28.18 10.59 -9.06
N GLY A 573 29.29 10.25 -8.41
CA GLY A 573 29.37 9.15 -7.45
C GLY A 573 29.17 9.64 -6.02
N LEU A 574 28.32 8.97 -5.26
CA LEU A 574 28.24 9.08 -3.81
C LEU A 574 29.05 7.95 -3.19
N THR A 575 30.03 8.32 -2.35
CA THR A 575 30.84 7.36 -1.58
C THR A 575 30.98 7.84 -0.12
N VAL A 576 31.54 6.98 0.75
CA VAL A 576 31.78 7.30 2.17
C VAL A 576 33.28 7.37 2.42
N ARG A 577 33.77 8.56 2.83
CA ARG A 577 35.17 8.76 3.25
C ARG A 577 35.21 9.36 4.65
N ARG A 578 36.00 8.77 5.55
CA ARG A 578 36.18 9.21 6.95
C ARG A 578 34.83 9.46 7.66
N ASP A 579 33.92 8.51 7.52
CA ASP A 579 32.58 8.56 8.11
C ASP A 579 31.69 9.74 7.65
N ARG A 580 31.95 10.23 6.43
CA ARG A 580 31.14 11.27 5.79
C ARG A 580 30.81 10.87 4.36
N VAL A 581 29.58 11.14 3.95
CA VAL A 581 29.18 11.04 2.54
C VAL A 581 29.88 12.14 1.76
N VAL A 582 30.55 11.77 0.68
CA VAL A 582 31.24 12.69 -0.23
C VAL A 582 30.76 12.44 -1.65
N VAL A 583 30.74 13.50 -2.45
CA VAL A 583 30.36 13.47 -3.86
C VAL A 583 31.61 13.63 -4.71
N GLU A 584 31.76 12.78 -5.71
CA GLU A 584 32.85 12.86 -6.69
C GLU A 584 32.31 12.82 -8.11
N ARG A 585 32.97 13.52 -9.04
CA ARG A 585 32.67 13.40 -10.47
C ARG A 585 33.33 12.11 -10.98
N LEU A 586 32.55 11.30 -11.68
CA LEU A 586 33.07 10.12 -12.36
C LEU A 586 33.50 10.54 -13.77
N ASP A 587 34.80 10.54 -14.05
CA ASP A 587 35.34 10.78 -15.39
C ASP A 587 35.20 9.51 -16.25
N VAL A 588 34.97 9.68 -17.55
CA VAL A 588 34.81 8.55 -18.50
C VAL A 588 36.17 7.89 -18.72
N GLU A 589 36.32 6.65 -18.26
CA GLU A 589 37.54 5.83 -18.39
C GLU A 589 37.43 4.84 -19.57
N PRO A 590 38.57 4.30 -20.07
CA PRO A 590 38.64 3.57 -21.34
C PRO A 590 37.85 2.26 -21.32
N ALA A 591 37.58 1.74 -22.53
CA ALA A 591 36.91 0.47 -22.80
C ALA A 591 37.13 -0.59 -21.70
N ALA A 592 36.04 -0.96 -21.04
CA ALA A 592 36.09 -1.85 -19.89
C ALA A 592 36.36 -3.30 -20.34
N PRO A 593 37.21 -4.04 -19.61
CA PRO A 593 37.52 -5.43 -19.92
C PRO A 593 36.31 -6.33 -19.69
N VAL A 594 35.98 -7.15 -20.69
CA VAL A 594 34.87 -8.10 -20.66
C VAL A 594 35.38 -9.55 -20.73
N PRO A 595 34.99 -10.42 -19.78
CA PRO A 595 35.22 -11.86 -19.84
C PRO A 595 34.48 -12.54 -21.00
N THR A 596 35.11 -13.50 -21.68
CA THR A 596 34.49 -14.39 -22.66
C THR A 596 34.06 -15.73 -22.06
N VAL A 597 33.29 -16.51 -22.82
CA VAL A 597 32.89 -17.89 -22.47
C VAL A 597 34.09 -18.80 -22.22
N ASP A 598 35.20 -18.55 -22.91
CA ASP A 598 36.44 -19.32 -22.78
C ASP A 598 37.34 -18.81 -21.62
N GLY A 599 36.91 -17.76 -20.90
CA GLY A 599 37.60 -17.24 -19.73
C GLY A 599 38.66 -16.16 -19.99
N HIS A 600 38.87 -15.76 -21.25
CA HIS A 600 39.79 -14.68 -21.59
C HIS A 600 39.12 -13.30 -21.47
N GLN A 601 39.85 -12.30 -20.98
CA GLN A 601 39.37 -10.91 -20.95
C GLN A 601 39.72 -10.20 -22.26
N ARG A 602 38.73 -9.53 -22.85
CA ARG A 602 38.89 -8.69 -24.05
C ARG A 602 38.45 -7.26 -23.77
N THR A 603 39.14 -6.29 -24.39
CA THR A 603 38.77 -4.88 -24.32
C THR A 603 37.86 -4.54 -25.48
N LEU A 604 36.64 -4.10 -25.19
CA LEU A 604 35.63 -3.79 -26.20
C LEU A 604 35.17 -2.34 -26.11
N ASP A 605 35.00 -1.70 -27.27
CA ASP A 605 34.36 -0.39 -27.35
C ASP A 605 32.84 -0.48 -27.14
N ALA A 606 32.19 0.67 -27.05
CA ALA A 606 30.76 0.77 -26.72
C ALA A 606 29.84 0.09 -27.74
N ASP A 607 30.19 0.13 -29.03
CA ASP A 607 29.35 -0.44 -30.08
C ASP A 607 29.56 -1.96 -30.18
N ALA A 608 30.80 -2.44 -30.02
CA ALA A 608 31.11 -3.86 -29.90
C ALA A 608 30.45 -4.50 -28.67
N LEU A 609 30.40 -3.79 -27.54
CA LEU A 609 29.70 -4.25 -26.33
C LEU A 609 28.20 -4.40 -26.53
N ARG A 610 27.57 -3.47 -27.25
CA ARG A 610 26.13 -3.56 -27.57
C ARG A 610 25.83 -4.69 -28.54
N ALA A 611 26.68 -4.91 -29.53
CA ALA A 611 26.55 -6.03 -30.46
C ALA A 611 26.64 -7.37 -29.72
N GLU A 612 27.66 -7.54 -28.85
CA GLU A 612 27.79 -8.74 -28.02
C GLU A 612 26.61 -8.91 -27.04
N ALA A 613 26.13 -7.81 -26.45
CA ALA A 613 24.98 -7.86 -25.56
C ALA A 613 23.72 -8.36 -26.29
N ALA A 614 23.50 -7.93 -27.54
CA ALA A 614 22.40 -8.42 -28.38
C ALA A 614 22.55 -9.91 -28.73
N GLU A 615 23.77 -10.37 -29.03
CA GLU A 615 24.05 -11.80 -29.25
C GLU A 615 23.74 -12.64 -28.00
N TRP A 616 24.07 -12.14 -26.81
CA TRP A 616 23.74 -12.80 -25.54
C TRP A 616 22.24 -12.93 -25.31
N LEU A 617 21.46 -11.89 -25.63
CA LEU A 617 19.99 -11.93 -25.54
C LEU A 617 19.40 -12.96 -26.49
N ALA A 618 19.84 -12.97 -27.75
CA ALA A 618 19.38 -13.94 -28.75
C ALA A 618 19.74 -15.39 -28.35
N ARG A 619 20.94 -15.59 -27.80
CA ARG A 619 21.37 -16.89 -27.28
C ARG A 619 20.54 -17.35 -26.09
N PHE A 620 20.13 -16.43 -25.21
CA PHE A 620 19.28 -16.76 -24.07
C PHE A 620 17.84 -17.08 -24.47
N GLU A 621 17.29 -16.41 -25.47
CA GLU A 621 15.96 -16.72 -26.00
C GLU A 621 15.87 -18.17 -26.49
N ALA A 622 16.90 -18.66 -27.17
CA ALA A 622 16.99 -20.07 -27.57
C ALA A 622 17.08 -21.05 -26.39
N LEU A 623 17.63 -20.62 -25.24
CA LEU A 623 17.72 -21.44 -24.02
C LEU A 623 16.41 -21.50 -23.25
N GLU A 624 15.62 -20.42 -23.25
CA GLU A 624 14.29 -20.38 -22.60
C GLU A 624 13.38 -21.48 -23.16
N SER A 625 13.32 -21.65 -24.48
CA SER A 625 12.49 -22.69 -25.11
C SER A 625 12.94 -24.13 -24.79
N GLU A 626 14.19 -24.32 -24.38
CA GLU A 626 14.70 -25.61 -23.92
C GLU A 626 14.51 -25.79 -22.40
N ALA A 627 14.60 -24.70 -21.62
CA ALA A 627 14.32 -24.67 -20.19
C ALA A 627 12.84 -25.02 -19.90
N GLU A 628 11.91 -24.50 -20.70
CA GLU A 628 10.49 -24.83 -20.62
C GLU A 628 10.24 -26.34 -20.79
N ARG A 629 10.91 -26.98 -21.75
CA ARG A 629 10.81 -28.43 -21.96
C ARG A 629 11.31 -29.25 -20.76
N ARG A 630 12.38 -28.79 -20.09
CA ARG A 630 12.89 -29.40 -18.86
C ARG A 630 11.97 -29.16 -17.66
N ALA A 631 11.32 -28.00 -17.59
CA ALA A 631 10.29 -27.68 -16.60
C ALA A 631 9.11 -28.66 -16.70
N ASP A 632 8.64 -28.89 -17.92
CA ASP A 632 7.59 -29.87 -18.20
C ASP A 632 8.00 -31.30 -17.83
N GLU A 633 9.24 -31.72 -18.15
CA GLU A 633 9.76 -33.04 -17.78
C GLU A 633 9.80 -33.21 -16.25
N ALA A 634 10.32 -32.23 -15.50
CA ALA A 634 10.39 -32.29 -14.04
C ALA A 634 9.01 -32.31 -13.39
N ALA A 635 8.06 -31.52 -13.91
CA ALA A 635 6.67 -31.51 -13.43
C ALA A 635 6.00 -32.89 -13.61
N ARG A 636 6.19 -33.55 -14.76
CA ARG A 636 5.68 -34.90 -15.00
C ARG A 636 6.31 -35.95 -14.07
N LEU A 637 7.60 -35.84 -13.78
CA LEU A 637 8.27 -36.75 -12.83
C LEU A 637 7.75 -36.52 -11.41
N MET A 638 7.54 -35.27 -10.99
CA MET A 638 6.96 -34.95 -9.68
C MET A 638 5.53 -35.49 -9.55
N GLU A 639 4.69 -35.32 -10.57
CA GLU A 639 3.32 -35.86 -10.59
C GLU A 639 3.31 -37.39 -10.44
N ARG A 640 4.20 -38.09 -11.15
CA ARG A 640 4.36 -39.55 -11.01
C ARG A 640 4.83 -39.98 -9.63
N SER A 641 5.64 -39.18 -8.93
CA SER A 641 6.11 -39.49 -7.58
C SER A 641 5.00 -39.45 -6.52
N GLN A 642 3.87 -38.81 -6.83
CA GLN A 642 2.70 -38.68 -5.94
C GLN A 642 1.68 -39.82 -6.13
N HIS A 643 1.90 -40.72 -7.10
CA HIS A 643 0.97 -41.81 -7.40
C HIS A 643 0.99 -42.89 -6.29
N PRO A 644 -0.19 -43.38 -5.84
CA PRO A 644 -0.26 -44.51 -4.91
C PRO A 644 0.35 -45.76 -5.58
N GLY A 645 1.49 -46.22 -5.07
CA GLY A 645 2.28 -47.34 -5.63
C GLY A 645 3.67 -46.96 -6.14
N PHE A 646 4.03 -45.67 -6.16
CA PHE A 646 5.35 -45.21 -6.60
C PHE A 646 6.51 -45.83 -5.81
N TRP A 647 6.33 -46.08 -4.51
CA TRP A 647 7.36 -46.62 -3.62
C TRP A 647 7.46 -48.14 -3.64
N ASP A 648 6.66 -48.83 -4.46
CA ASP A 648 6.63 -50.29 -4.53
C ASP A 648 7.85 -50.88 -5.27
N ASP A 649 8.49 -50.09 -6.14
CA ASP A 649 9.75 -50.41 -6.81
C ASP A 649 10.82 -49.37 -6.42
N ALA A 650 11.66 -49.75 -5.44
CA ALA A 650 12.68 -48.87 -4.89
C ALA A 650 13.76 -48.46 -5.91
N GLU A 651 14.06 -49.31 -6.90
CA GLU A 651 15.09 -49.04 -7.92
C GLU A 651 14.56 -48.04 -8.96
N GLN A 652 13.33 -48.25 -9.43
CA GLN A 652 12.66 -47.32 -10.34
C GLN A 652 12.39 -45.97 -9.67
N ALA A 653 11.95 -45.97 -8.40
CA ALA A 653 11.73 -44.75 -7.63
C ALA A 653 13.04 -43.96 -7.46
N GLN A 654 14.14 -44.64 -7.15
CA GLN A 654 15.45 -44.02 -7.00
C GLN A 654 15.97 -43.43 -8.31
N ALA A 655 15.86 -44.15 -9.43
CA ALA A 655 16.25 -43.65 -10.74
C ALA A 655 15.42 -42.40 -11.15
N MET A 656 14.11 -42.42 -10.88
CA MET A 656 13.22 -41.30 -11.19
C MET A 656 13.51 -40.07 -10.33
N LEU A 657 13.73 -40.26 -9.02
CA LEU A 657 14.10 -39.18 -8.11
C LEU A 657 15.48 -38.59 -8.45
N THR A 658 16.42 -39.42 -8.91
CA THR A 658 17.73 -38.97 -9.39
C THR A 658 17.60 -38.09 -10.62
N ARG A 659 16.79 -38.51 -11.61
CA ARG A 659 16.49 -37.69 -12.80
C ARG A 659 15.78 -36.38 -12.44
N TYR A 660 14.81 -36.42 -11.53
CA TYR A 660 14.12 -35.22 -11.04
C TYR A 660 15.10 -34.24 -10.37
N ARG A 661 15.98 -34.72 -9.48
CA ARG A 661 16.98 -33.87 -8.82
C ARG A 661 17.96 -33.23 -9.81
N ALA A 662 18.36 -33.96 -10.85
CA ALA A 662 19.21 -33.41 -11.92
C ALA A 662 18.50 -32.30 -12.70
N LEU A 663 17.20 -32.45 -12.99
CA LEU A 663 16.39 -31.43 -13.65
C LEU A 663 16.11 -30.22 -12.76
N ASP A 664 15.78 -30.42 -11.48
CA ASP A 664 15.57 -29.35 -10.50
C ASP A 664 16.84 -28.51 -10.32
N ALA A 665 18.00 -29.18 -10.17
CA ALA A 665 19.30 -28.53 -10.18
C ALA A 665 19.56 -27.68 -11.44
N ARG A 666 19.18 -28.22 -12.62
CA ARG A 666 19.31 -27.52 -13.90
C ARG A 666 18.44 -26.26 -13.96
N GLN A 667 17.19 -26.35 -13.50
CA GLN A 667 16.26 -25.23 -13.45
C GLN A 667 16.73 -24.14 -12.49
N GLN A 668 17.27 -24.52 -11.34
CA GLN A 668 17.85 -23.56 -10.39
C GLN A 668 19.06 -22.83 -11.00
N ALA A 669 19.87 -23.52 -11.80
CA ALA A 669 20.98 -22.90 -12.54
C ALA A 669 20.49 -21.94 -13.64
N GLU A 670 19.43 -22.32 -14.37
CA GLU A 670 18.76 -21.49 -15.38
C GLU A 670 18.17 -20.22 -14.75
N ALA A 671 17.52 -20.33 -13.59
CA ALA A 671 17.01 -19.20 -12.83
C ALA A 671 18.12 -18.23 -12.37
N ARG A 672 19.33 -18.75 -12.07
CA ARG A 672 20.49 -17.93 -11.74
C ARG A 672 21.05 -17.19 -12.96
N LEU A 673 21.09 -17.84 -14.12
CA LEU A 673 21.47 -17.22 -15.40
C LEU A 673 20.47 -16.14 -15.86
N ARG A 674 19.16 -16.34 -15.60
CA ARG A 674 18.10 -15.41 -15.98
C ARG A 674 18.26 -14.04 -15.32
N ARG A 675 18.87 -13.94 -14.13
CA ARG A 675 19.07 -12.67 -13.39
C ARG A 675 20.00 -11.69 -14.11
N PRO A 676 21.27 -12.01 -14.43
CA PRO A 676 22.15 -11.12 -15.17
C PRO A 676 21.64 -10.87 -16.60
N VAL A 677 20.95 -11.83 -17.24
CA VAL A 677 20.38 -11.61 -18.57
C VAL A 677 19.22 -10.61 -18.56
N LYS A 678 18.31 -10.68 -17.57
CA LYS A 678 17.27 -9.65 -17.38
C LYS A 678 17.87 -8.27 -17.08
N ARG A 679 18.96 -8.23 -16.30
CA ARG A 679 19.71 -6.99 -16.05
C ARG A 679 20.30 -6.44 -17.36
N LEU A 680 20.84 -7.30 -18.22
CA LEU A 680 21.37 -6.92 -19.54
C LEU A 680 20.27 -6.36 -20.46
N ALA A 681 19.12 -7.03 -20.55
CA ALA A 681 17.97 -6.59 -21.34
C ALA A 681 17.47 -5.20 -20.91
N SER A 682 17.24 -5.02 -19.61
CA SER A 682 16.78 -3.73 -19.06
C SER A 682 17.81 -2.60 -19.24
N LEU A 683 19.11 -2.91 -19.22
CA LEU A 683 20.15 -1.91 -19.46
C LEU A 683 20.19 -1.45 -20.93
N LEU A 684 19.89 -2.34 -21.88
CA LEU A 684 19.90 -2.03 -23.31
C LEU A 684 18.70 -1.17 -23.76
N GLU A 685 17.62 -1.09 -22.98
CA GLU A 685 16.50 -0.17 -23.23
C GLU A 685 16.88 1.31 -23.01
N GLY A 686 18.01 1.58 -22.35
CA GLY A 686 18.52 2.92 -22.08
C GLY A 686 19.84 3.23 -22.81
N GLN A 687 20.56 4.25 -22.31
CA GLN A 687 21.95 4.55 -22.70
C GLN A 687 22.88 4.25 -21.52
N PRO A 688 23.18 2.97 -21.23
CA PRO A 688 24.00 2.61 -20.10
C PRO A 688 25.45 3.04 -20.35
N ALA A 689 26.16 3.33 -19.27
CA ALA A 689 27.58 3.57 -19.36
C ALA A 689 28.34 2.30 -19.77
N VAL A 690 29.47 2.51 -20.44
CA VAL A 690 30.29 1.44 -21.04
C VAL A 690 30.78 0.46 -19.98
N GLU A 691 31.15 0.95 -18.79
CA GLU A 691 31.67 0.12 -17.70
C GLU A 691 30.58 -0.78 -17.11
N VAL A 692 29.36 -0.25 -16.99
CA VAL A 692 28.20 -1.00 -16.47
C VAL A 692 27.75 -2.04 -17.47
N LEU A 693 27.74 -1.69 -18.76
CA LEU A 693 27.42 -2.65 -19.81
C LEU A 693 28.47 -3.77 -19.88
N ALA A 694 29.76 -3.45 -19.78
CA ALA A 694 30.84 -4.41 -19.74
C ALA A 694 30.79 -5.34 -18.51
N GLU A 695 30.51 -4.80 -17.32
CA GLU A 695 30.30 -5.59 -16.10
C GLU A 695 29.18 -6.62 -16.31
N VAL A 696 28.03 -6.18 -16.85
CA VAL A 696 26.86 -7.04 -16.99
C VAL A 696 27.03 -8.06 -18.11
N VAL A 697 27.63 -7.70 -19.24
CA VAL A 697 28.00 -8.66 -20.29
C VAL A 697 28.98 -9.70 -19.73
N GLY A 698 29.94 -9.28 -18.90
CA GLY A 698 30.85 -10.19 -18.21
C GLY A 698 30.17 -11.12 -17.22
N ASP A 699 29.23 -10.60 -16.42
CA ASP A 699 28.41 -11.40 -15.51
C ASP A 699 27.55 -12.42 -16.27
N VAL A 700 26.98 -12.04 -17.43
CA VAL A 700 26.23 -12.95 -18.31
C VAL A 700 27.14 -14.04 -18.86
N ALA A 701 28.31 -13.70 -19.41
CA ALA A 701 29.26 -14.67 -19.96
C ALA A 701 29.72 -15.69 -18.91
N LEU A 702 30.06 -15.21 -17.71
CA LEU A 702 30.44 -16.06 -16.58
C LEU A 702 29.29 -16.93 -16.08
N SER A 703 28.07 -16.38 -15.98
CA SER A 703 26.90 -17.15 -15.53
C SER A 703 26.49 -18.19 -16.56
N TYR A 704 26.64 -17.88 -17.84
CA TYR A 704 26.38 -18.82 -18.92
C TYR A 704 27.40 -19.95 -18.93
N ARG A 705 28.69 -19.63 -18.72
CA ARG A 705 29.73 -20.63 -18.55
C ARG A 705 29.42 -21.57 -17.38
N ARG A 706 29.01 -21.03 -16.22
CA ARG A 706 28.55 -21.84 -15.07
C ARG A 706 27.38 -22.75 -15.43
N TRP A 707 26.43 -22.24 -16.19
CA TRP A 707 25.30 -23.02 -16.69
C TRP A 707 25.75 -24.14 -17.65
N LEU A 708 26.68 -23.88 -18.59
CA LEU A 708 27.25 -24.91 -19.46
C LEU A 708 27.96 -26.01 -18.65
N ASP A 709 28.77 -25.58 -17.68
CA ASP A 709 29.55 -26.40 -16.78
C ASP A 709 28.72 -27.36 -15.92
N LEU A 710 27.48 -26.96 -15.59
CA LEU A 710 26.49 -27.77 -14.88
C LEU A 710 25.84 -28.86 -15.76
N GLY A 711 26.09 -28.86 -17.07
CA GLY A 711 25.52 -29.81 -18.03
C GLY A 711 26.49 -30.92 -18.47
N ALA A 712 27.71 -30.95 -17.91
CA ALA A 712 28.66 -32.04 -18.14
C ALA A 712 28.45 -33.12 -17.07
N ASP A 713 27.97 -34.29 -17.47
CA ASP A 713 27.45 -35.38 -16.63
C ASP A 713 28.48 -36.10 -15.71
N ASP A 714 29.74 -35.67 -15.67
CA ASP A 714 30.86 -36.44 -15.07
C ASP A 714 31.33 -36.00 -13.67
N ALA A 715 30.70 -35.00 -13.02
CA ALA A 715 31.17 -34.50 -11.72
C ALA A 715 30.37 -35.10 -10.54
N PRO A 716 31.02 -35.65 -9.50
CA PRO A 716 30.32 -36.23 -8.35
C PRO A 716 29.40 -35.21 -7.68
N ALA A 717 28.17 -35.65 -7.41
CA ALA A 717 27.09 -34.82 -6.88
C ALA A 717 27.24 -34.46 -5.38
N ALA A 718 28.29 -34.94 -4.72
CA ALA A 718 28.51 -34.68 -3.30
C ALA A 718 30.00 -34.66 -2.94
N ALA A 719 30.32 -34.02 -1.83
CA ALA A 719 31.68 -33.86 -1.32
C ALA A 719 31.75 -33.99 0.20
N TRP A 720 32.87 -34.52 0.68
CA TRP A 720 33.27 -34.43 2.07
C TRP A 720 34.13 -33.19 2.30
N VAL A 721 33.80 -32.41 3.32
CA VAL A 721 34.64 -31.29 3.79
C VAL A 721 35.16 -31.60 5.18
N LEU A 722 36.45 -31.86 5.30
CA LEU A 722 37.12 -32.12 6.57
C LEU A 722 37.81 -30.84 7.04
N ILE A 723 37.53 -30.44 8.28
CA ILE A 723 38.14 -29.28 8.92
C ILE A 723 38.83 -29.75 10.19
N GLY A 724 40.15 -29.61 10.27
CA GLY A 724 40.93 -30.03 11.43
C GLY A 724 42.26 -29.30 11.58
N PRO A 725 43.09 -29.67 12.56
CA PRO A 725 44.38 -29.02 12.80
C PRO A 725 45.33 -29.23 11.60
N GLY A 726 46.04 -28.17 11.22
CA GLY A 726 47.00 -28.21 10.11
C GLY A 726 48.42 -28.64 10.50
N ASP A 727 48.86 -28.32 11.72
CA ASP A 727 50.12 -28.75 12.34
C ASP A 727 49.81 -29.21 13.78
N THR A 728 50.58 -30.15 14.31
CA THR A 728 50.39 -30.74 15.65
C THR A 728 50.48 -29.68 16.74
N HIS A 729 49.35 -29.08 17.13
CA HIS A 729 48.94 -28.67 18.48
C HIS A 729 47.60 -27.91 18.37
N ARG A 730 46.66 -28.30 19.23
CA ARG A 730 45.28 -27.78 19.42
C ARG A 730 44.94 -26.49 18.67
N ALA A 731 44.00 -26.59 17.73
CA ALA A 731 43.35 -25.44 17.13
C ALA A 731 42.47 -24.71 18.17
N PRO A 732 42.30 -23.37 18.08
CA PRO A 732 41.29 -22.69 18.89
C PRO A 732 39.89 -23.19 18.50
N GLY A 733 39.16 -23.78 19.44
CA GLY A 733 37.85 -24.40 19.18
C GLY A 733 36.83 -23.44 18.53
N ASP A 734 36.91 -22.14 18.84
CA ASP A 734 36.06 -21.12 18.23
C ASP A 734 36.35 -20.92 16.74
N TRP A 735 37.61 -21.02 16.30
CA TRP A 735 37.97 -20.84 14.89
C TRP A 735 37.48 -22.01 14.02
N LEU A 736 37.55 -23.23 14.55
CA LEU A 736 37.00 -24.41 13.89
C LEU A 736 35.48 -24.31 13.76
N ARG A 737 34.80 -23.82 14.81
CA ARG A 737 33.35 -23.60 14.80
C ARG A 737 32.95 -22.54 13.79
N ASP A 738 33.70 -21.43 13.72
CA ASP A 738 33.44 -20.35 12.77
C ASP A 738 33.57 -20.81 11.31
N LEU A 739 34.63 -21.55 10.96
CA LEU A 739 34.77 -22.13 9.61
C LEU A 739 33.67 -23.15 9.30
N THR A 740 33.29 -23.98 10.28
CA THR A 740 32.19 -24.95 10.11
C THR A 740 30.88 -24.22 9.79
N GLN A 741 30.54 -23.18 10.55
CA GLN A 741 29.33 -22.38 10.32
C GLN A 741 29.39 -21.61 9.00
N MET A 742 30.59 -21.14 8.60
CA MET A 742 30.81 -20.50 7.31
C MET A 742 30.44 -21.43 6.15
N TYR A 743 30.91 -22.68 6.16
CA TYR A 743 30.58 -23.64 5.09
C TYR A 743 29.11 -24.07 5.09
N LEU A 744 28.51 -24.28 6.27
CA LEU A 744 27.06 -24.55 6.37
C LEU A 744 26.21 -23.36 5.87
N ALA A 745 26.65 -22.13 6.13
CA ALA A 745 25.98 -20.93 5.62
C ALA A 745 26.19 -20.77 4.10
N TRP A 746 27.40 -21.04 3.61
CA TRP A 746 27.72 -20.98 2.18
C TRP A 746 26.92 -22.01 1.38
N ALA A 747 26.88 -23.27 1.82
CA ALA A 747 26.11 -24.33 1.16
C ALA A 747 24.63 -23.95 1.03
N ARG A 748 24.00 -23.48 2.13
CA ARG A 748 22.62 -22.96 2.12
C ARG A 748 22.41 -21.82 1.12
N ARG A 749 23.37 -20.91 0.99
CA ARG A 749 23.32 -19.80 0.02
C ARG A 749 23.46 -20.27 -1.42
N GLN A 750 24.17 -21.38 -1.65
CA GLN A 750 24.32 -22.00 -2.96
C GLN A 750 23.18 -22.97 -3.31
N GLY A 751 22.19 -23.15 -2.42
CA GLY A 751 21.13 -24.15 -2.60
C GLY A 751 21.61 -25.59 -2.48
N LEU A 752 22.77 -25.81 -1.84
CA LEU A 752 23.30 -27.13 -1.52
C LEU A 752 22.82 -27.56 -0.14
N THR A 753 22.65 -28.85 0.07
CA THR A 753 22.41 -29.43 1.39
C THR A 753 23.77 -29.67 2.05
N ALA A 754 23.91 -29.25 3.31
CA ALA A 754 25.13 -29.52 4.06
C ALA A 754 24.82 -29.80 5.52
N GLU A 755 25.45 -30.83 6.06
CA GLU A 755 25.30 -31.21 7.45
C GLU A 755 26.60 -31.72 8.06
N VAL A 756 26.71 -31.61 9.38
CA VAL A 756 27.85 -32.13 10.13
C VAL A 756 27.59 -33.61 10.45
N VAL A 757 28.30 -34.50 9.76
CA VAL A 757 28.07 -35.95 9.85
C VAL A 757 28.96 -36.65 10.88
N ALA A 758 30.14 -36.09 11.14
CA ALA A 758 31.09 -36.65 12.09
C ALA A 758 31.95 -35.59 12.77
N GLU A 759 32.36 -35.86 14.01
CA GLU A 759 33.27 -35.03 14.79
C GLU A 759 34.31 -35.88 15.55
N GLN A 760 35.50 -35.33 15.76
CA GLN A 760 36.50 -35.88 16.69
C GLN A 760 36.60 -35.01 17.93
N GLN A 761 36.57 -35.63 19.10
CA GLN A 761 36.73 -34.94 20.38
C GLN A 761 38.02 -35.40 21.08
N VAL A 762 38.81 -34.44 21.57
CA VAL A 762 40.01 -34.70 22.38
C VAL A 762 39.98 -33.84 23.63
N GLN A 763 39.96 -34.48 24.80
CA GLN A 763 39.88 -33.81 26.11
C GLN A 763 38.70 -32.82 26.22
N GLY A 764 37.53 -33.19 25.69
CA GLY A 764 36.28 -32.42 25.81
C GLY A 764 36.07 -31.30 24.78
N GLU A 765 37.03 -31.08 23.88
CA GLU A 765 36.95 -30.09 22.80
C GLU A 765 36.84 -30.76 21.43
N VAL A 766 36.19 -30.10 20.47
CA VAL A 766 36.13 -30.59 19.08
C VAL A 766 37.42 -30.22 18.35
N GLU A 767 38.13 -31.24 17.86
CA GLU A 767 39.39 -31.07 17.15
C GLU A 767 39.22 -31.19 15.62
N ARG A 768 38.27 -32.00 15.16
CA ARG A 768 37.97 -32.18 13.74
C ARG A 768 36.47 -32.29 13.50
N VAL A 769 36.02 -31.75 12.39
CA VAL A 769 34.64 -31.85 11.91
C VAL A 769 34.64 -32.32 10.46
N VAL A 770 33.67 -33.16 10.14
CA VAL A 770 33.40 -33.62 8.79
C VAL A 770 32.00 -33.18 8.39
N LEU A 771 31.92 -32.44 7.29
CA LEU A 771 30.66 -32.06 6.67
C LEU A 771 30.41 -32.92 5.44
N GLU A 772 29.18 -33.36 5.28
CA GLU A 772 28.65 -33.82 4.00
C GLU A 772 28.06 -32.61 3.30
N VAL A 773 28.47 -32.36 2.05
CA VAL A 773 27.86 -31.35 1.19
C VAL A 773 27.33 -32.05 -0.04
N ASP A 774 26.02 -32.07 -0.18
CA ASP A 774 25.29 -32.70 -1.28
C ASP A 774 24.67 -31.62 -2.19
N GLY A 775 24.81 -31.86 -3.48
CA GLY A 775 24.28 -31.02 -4.54
C GLY A 775 25.24 -30.86 -5.73
N PRO A 776 24.72 -30.35 -6.85
CA PRO A 776 25.40 -30.40 -8.15
C PRO A 776 26.82 -29.83 -8.10
N ARG A 777 27.80 -30.66 -8.46
CA ARG A 777 29.23 -30.30 -8.52
C ARG A 777 29.78 -29.76 -7.19
N ALA A 778 29.21 -30.14 -6.05
CA ALA A 778 29.67 -29.70 -4.72
C ALA A 778 31.19 -29.82 -4.56
N PHE A 779 31.77 -30.94 -5.01
CA PHE A 779 33.22 -31.18 -5.00
C PHE A 779 34.01 -30.13 -5.77
N LYS A 780 33.62 -29.84 -7.01
CA LYS A 780 34.35 -28.92 -7.89
C LYS A 780 34.28 -27.47 -7.40
N VAL A 781 33.15 -27.05 -6.85
CA VAL A 781 33.01 -25.68 -6.32
C VAL A 781 33.78 -25.52 -5.01
N LEU A 782 33.81 -26.56 -4.17
CA LEU A 782 34.54 -26.54 -2.90
C LEU A 782 36.05 -26.76 -3.06
N GLU A 783 36.54 -27.21 -4.21
CA GLU A 783 37.99 -27.41 -4.46
C GLU A 783 38.81 -26.14 -4.16
N MET A 784 38.23 -24.96 -4.41
CA MET A 784 38.85 -23.68 -4.06
C MET A 784 39.17 -23.54 -2.57
N GLU A 785 38.55 -24.32 -1.70
CA GLU A 785 38.74 -24.27 -0.25
C GLU A 785 39.70 -25.37 0.23
N HIS A 786 40.18 -26.25 -0.65
CA HIS A 786 41.18 -27.24 -0.30
C HIS A 786 42.53 -26.56 0.02
N GLY A 787 43.03 -26.73 1.25
CA GLY A 787 44.34 -26.23 1.68
C GLY A 787 44.38 -25.71 3.12
N GLN A 788 45.38 -24.86 3.40
CA GLN A 788 45.59 -24.29 4.73
C GLN A 788 44.85 -22.95 4.91
N HIS A 789 44.08 -22.85 6.00
CA HIS A 789 43.33 -21.67 6.42
C HIS A 789 44.01 -21.04 7.62
N ARG A 790 44.63 -19.87 7.42
CA ARG A 790 45.43 -19.17 8.43
C ARG A 790 44.65 -17.99 9.00
N CYS A 791 44.42 -17.96 10.31
CA CYS A 791 43.75 -16.85 10.99
C CYS A 791 44.72 -16.12 11.91
N LYS A 792 44.91 -14.81 11.67
CA LYS A 792 45.70 -13.94 12.55
C LYS A 792 44.86 -13.54 13.75
N LEU A 793 45.28 -13.96 14.94
CA LEU A 793 44.64 -13.69 16.21
C LEU A 793 45.01 -12.30 16.74
N SER A 794 44.16 -11.74 17.61
CA SER A 794 44.34 -10.42 18.22
C SER A 794 45.59 -10.31 19.09
N ASN A 795 46.11 -11.43 19.61
CA ASN A 795 47.35 -11.51 20.39
C ASN A 795 48.63 -11.61 19.53
N GLY A 796 48.52 -11.47 18.20
CA GLY A 796 49.65 -11.62 17.28
C GLY A 796 49.97 -13.07 16.88
N GLY A 797 49.30 -14.07 17.48
CA GLY A 797 49.40 -15.48 17.10
C GLY A 797 48.71 -15.79 15.77
N THR A 798 49.05 -16.93 15.15
CA THR A 798 48.38 -17.42 13.93
C THR A 798 47.79 -18.81 14.18
N ALA A 799 46.47 -18.93 14.13
CA ALA A 799 45.77 -20.21 14.12
C ALA A 799 45.78 -20.81 12.72
N ARG A 800 45.96 -22.14 12.62
CA ARG A 800 46.03 -22.87 11.34
C ARG A 800 45.08 -24.05 11.36
N LEU A 801 44.10 -24.01 10.46
CA LEU A 801 43.25 -25.17 10.16
C LEU A 801 43.58 -25.66 8.75
N ARG A 802 43.43 -26.97 8.55
CA ARG A 802 43.49 -27.61 7.25
C ARG A 802 42.05 -27.94 6.86
N VAL A 803 41.66 -27.49 5.66
CA VAL A 803 40.39 -27.82 5.03
C VAL A 803 40.70 -28.77 3.88
N GLU A 804 40.09 -29.94 3.90
CA GLU A 804 40.24 -30.93 2.84
C GLU A 804 38.88 -31.22 2.24
N VAL A 805 38.82 -31.06 0.92
CA VAL A 805 37.63 -31.35 0.12
C VAL A 805 37.90 -32.61 -0.69
N LEU A 806 37.05 -33.62 -0.51
CA LEU A 806 37.14 -34.94 -1.14
C LEU A 806 35.83 -35.24 -1.89
N PRO A 807 35.86 -35.98 -3.00
CA PRO A 807 34.63 -36.44 -3.64
C PRO A 807 33.95 -37.49 -2.76
N ARG A 808 32.62 -37.46 -2.69
CA ARG A 808 31.82 -38.53 -2.07
C ARG A 808 31.36 -39.50 -3.16
N GLY A 809 31.69 -40.78 -3.01
CA GLY A 809 31.20 -41.83 -3.92
C GLY A 809 29.79 -42.33 -3.55
N ASP A 810 29.15 -43.10 -4.42
CA ASP A 810 27.89 -43.77 -4.12
C ASP A 810 28.12 -45.10 -3.38
N LEU A 811 27.09 -45.57 -2.67
CA LEU A 811 27.10 -46.82 -1.89
C LEU A 811 26.65 -48.00 -2.77
N GLU A 812 27.57 -48.91 -3.09
CA GLU A 812 27.22 -50.21 -3.66
C GLU A 812 27.02 -51.24 -2.53
N PRO A 813 26.01 -52.12 -2.58
CA PRO A 813 25.72 -53.10 -1.52
C PRO A 813 26.86 -54.09 -1.21
N SER A 814 27.86 -54.20 -2.08
CA SER A 814 28.95 -55.19 -2.03
C SER A 814 30.28 -54.69 -1.45
N ASP A 815 30.39 -53.43 -1.04
CA ASP A 815 31.68 -52.85 -0.68
C ASP A 815 32.17 -53.29 0.71
N ALA A 816 33.18 -54.17 0.73
CA ALA A 816 33.90 -54.50 1.96
C ALA A 816 34.78 -53.32 2.42
N LEU A 817 34.74 -53.01 3.72
CA LEU A 817 35.60 -51.95 4.29
C LEU A 817 37.08 -52.32 4.19
N PRO A 818 37.96 -51.37 3.79
CA PRO A 818 39.39 -51.62 3.71
C PRO A 818 40.05 -51.80 5.09
N THR A 819 41.19 -52.48 5.14
CA THR A 819 42.00 -52.67 6.35
C THR A 819 42.39 -51.33 6.97
N GLY A 820 42.13 -51.14 8.27
CA GLY A 820 42.34 -49.87 8.99
C GLY A 820 41.07 -49.02 9.14
N VAL A 821 39.93 -49.45 8.58
CA VAL A 821 38.64 -48.74 8.69
C VAL A 821 37.64 -49.64 9.41
N HIS A 822 37.23 -49.24 10.63
CA HIS A 822 36.26 -49.99 11.44
C HIS A 822 35.14 -49.08 11.92
N VAL A 823 33.88 -49.48 11.68
CA VAL A 823 32.69 -48.77 12.16
C VAL A 823 31.99 -49.63 13.19
N GLU A 824 31.68 -49.05 14.34
CA GLU A 824 31.02 -49.73 15.46
C GLU A 824 29.92 -48.86 16.06
N ASP A 825 28.95 -49.49 16.73
CA ASP A 825 27.95 -48.76 17.51
C ASP A 825 28.60 -48.02 18.69
N ALA A 826 28.13 -46.80 18.93
CA ALA A 826 28.57 -45.97 20.05
C ALA A 826 27.41 -45.69 21.01
N ARG A 827 27.73 -45.34 22.27
CA ARG A 827 26.71 -44.93 23.25
C ARG A 827 25.97 -43.70 22.75
N ARG A 828 24.64 -43.81 22.70
CA ARG A 828 23.75 -42.73 22.28
C ARG A 828 23.90 -41.52 23.19
N ALA A 829 24.42 -40.42 22.64
CA ALA A 829 24.62 -39.16 23.36
C ALA A 829 24.48 -37.97 22.40
N GLN A 830 24.28 -36.77 22.92
CA GLN A 830 24.37 -35.54 22.14
C GLN A 830 25.85 -35.29 21.76
N GLY A 831 26.11 -34.89 20.52
CA GLY A 831 27.44 -34.41 20.09
C GLY A 831 27.62 -32.93 20.42
N LEU A 832 28.82 -32.39 20.21
CA LEU A 832 29.09 -30.96 20.38
C LEU A 832 28.69 -30.15 19.15
N LEU A 833 28.85 -30.73 17.95
CA LEU A 833 28.44 -30.18 16.66
C LEU A 833 27.62 -31.18 15.82
N VAL A 834 27.78 -32.49 16.03
CA VAL A 834 26.88 -33.51 15.44
C VAL A 834 25.58 -33.59 16.27
N PRO A 835 24.38 -33.61 15.64
CA PRO A 835 23.09 -33.63 16.35
C PRO A 835 22.93 -34.79 17.35
N ARG A 836 23.46 -35.96 16.99
CA ARG A 836 23.40 -37.18 17.80
C ARG A 836 24.59 -38.09 17.48
N ARG A 837 25.20 -38.67 18.50
CA ARG A 837 26.22 -39.71 18.36
C ARG A 837 25.57 -41.06 18.59
N ALA A 838 25.71 -41.98 17.65
CA ALA A 838 25.23 -43.35 17.74
C ALA A 838 26.20 -44.36 17.13
N ALA A 839 27.20 -43.92 16.37
CA ALA A 839 28.24 -44.76 15.77
C ALA A 839 29.62 -44.11 15.92
N ARG A 840 30.67 -44.93 15.91
CA ARG A 840 32.08 -44.51 15.90
C ARG A 840 32.82 -45.13 14.73
N LEU A 841 33.63 -44.32 14.06
CA LEU A 841 34.57 -44.73 13.02
C LEU A 841 35.99 -44.65 13.59
N LEU A 842 36.68 -45.78 13.59
CA LEU A 842 38.11 -45.92 13.82
C LEU A 842 38.78 -45.93 12.44
N PHE A 843 39.58 -44.90 12.16
CA PHE A 843 40.27 -44.74 10.88
C PHE A 843 41.78 -44.72 11.11
N GLU A 844 42.48 -45.68 10.54
CA GLU A 844 43.94 -45.83 10.59
C GLU A 844 44.52 -45.95 9.19
N CYS A 845 45.50 -45.09 8.88
CA CYS A 845 46.22 -45.10 7.62
C CYS A 845 47.73 -45.21 7.90
N GLU A 846 48.24 -46.44 7.97
CA GLU A 846 49.65 -46.74 8.28
C GLU A 846 50.67 -45.99 7.40
N PRO A 847 50.50 -45.84 6.06
CA PRO A 847 51.47 -45.13 5.23
C PRO A 847 51.70 -43.66 5.61
N ARG A 848 50.76 -43.06 6.36
CA ARG A 848 50.82 -41.64 6.78
C ARG A 848 50.82 -41.46 8.31
N GLY A 849 50.81 -42.54 9.09
CA GLY A 849 50.77 -42.48 10.55
C GLY A 849 49.53 -41.78 11.12
N ILE A 850 48.41 -41.81 10.39
CA ILE A 850 47.17 -41.12 10.76
C ILE A 850 46.27 -42.11 11.52
N SER A 851 45.81 -41.73 12.72
CA SER A 851 44.79 -42.46 13.48
C SER A 851 43.74 -41.50 14.04
N TRP A 852 42.48 -41.69 13.69
CA TRP A 852 41.36 -40.85 14.13
C TRP A 852 40.19 -41.67 14.66
N ILE A 853 39.49 -41.06 15.63
CA ILE A 853 38.22 -41.57 16.16
C ILE A 853 37.14 -40.54 15.86
N LEU A 854 36.27 -40.84 14.91
CA LEU A 854 35.17 -39.98 14.48
C LEU A 854 33.85 -40.50 15.03
N LEU A 855 33.05 -39.62 15.62
CA LEU A 855 31.74 -39.91 16.20
C LEU A 855 30.65 -39.34 15.32
N GLY A 856 29.69 -40.16 14.90
CA GLY A 856 28.62 -39.78 13.98
C GLY A 856 27.25 -40.35 14.37
N ALA A 857 26.22 -39.93 13.63
CA ALA A 857 24.83 -40.32 13.87
C ALA A 857 24.43 -41.63 13.15
N ASP A 858 24.97 -41.87 11.96
CA ASP A 858 24.58 -42.97 11.08
C ASP A 858 25.80 -43.88 10.75
N PRO A 859 25.76 -45.17 11.11
CA PRO A 859 26.78 -46.14 10.71
C PRO A 859 27.00 -46.22 9.19
N ARG A 860 25.97 -46.02 8.37
CA ARG A 860 26.10 -46.09 6.90
C ARG A 860 26.92 -44.92 6.36
N THR A 861 26.61 -43.69 6.78
CA THR A 861 27.40 -42.51 6.44
C THR A 861 28.86 -42.64 6.89
N LEU A 862 29.12 -43.17 8.09
CA LEU A 862 30.48 -43.39 8.59
C LEU A 862 31.24 -44.47 7.80
N THR A 863 30.54 -45.50 7.32
CA THR A 863 31.11 -46.56 6.47
C THR A 863 31.57 -45.97 5.13
N LEU A 864 30.70 -45.18 4.49
CA LEU A 864 31.01 -44.48 3.25
C LEU A 864 32.18 -43.50 3.40
N LEU A 865 32.13 -42.68 4.46
CA LEU A 865 33.21 -41.75 4.81
C LEU A 865 34.54 -42.47 5.01
N GLY A 866 34.55 -43.60 5.75
CA GLY A 866 35.76 -44.38 5.99
C GLY A 866 36.39 -44.92 4.71
N ARG A 867 35.58 -45.40 3.77
CA ARG A 867 36.03 -45.85 2.43
C ARG A 867 36.67 -44.72 1.64
N ASP A 868 35.97 -43.59 1.54
CA ASP A 868 36.40 -42.45 0.73
C ASP A 868 37.67 -41.79 1.32
N LEU A 869 37.77 -41.73 2.66
CA LEU A 869 39.00 -41.29 3.35
C LEU A 869 40.18 -42.21 3.07
N HIS A 870 39.97 -43.53 3.10
CA HIS A 870 41.02 -44.49 2.81
C HIS A 870 41.55 -44.35 1.38
N ALA A 871 40.64 -44.18 0.42
CA ALA A 871 40.99 -43.94 -0.98
C ALA A 871 41.79 -42.64 -1.16
N TRP A 872 41.33 -41.54 -0.54
CA TRP A 872 41.98 -40.24 -0.62
C TRP A 872 43.40 -40.24 -0.02
N TYR A 873 43.57 -40.83 1.16
CA TYR A 873 44.84 -40.80 1.90
C TYR A 873 45.89 -41.78 1.38
N ARG A 874 45.51 -42.75 0.52
CA ARG A 874 46.44 -43.58 -0.25
C ARG A 874 47.01 -42.89 -1.50
N GLY A 875 46.42 -41.78 -1.94
CA GLY A 875 46.90 -40.99 -3.07
C GLY A 875 48.23 -40.28 -2.84
N GLN A 876 48.75 -39.59 -3.86
CA GLN A 876 50.01 -38.82 -3.80
C GLN A 876 49.97 -37.73 -2.72
N ASP A 877 51.14 -37.45 -2.14
CA ASP A 877 51.30 -36.46 -1.08
C ASP A 877 51.18 -35.04 -1.65
N ARG A 878 50.17 -34.28 -1.20
CA ARG A 878 49.98 -32.88 -1.57
C ARG A 878 50.32 -32.03 -0.35
N THR A 879 51.43 -31.30 -0.41
CA THR A 879 51.72 -30.26 0.58
C THR A 879 50.64 -29.19 0.45
N PRO A 880 49.82 -28.92 1.48
CA PRO A 880 48.67 -28.04 1.33
C PRO A 880 49.14 -26.59 1.14
N GLU A 881 48.81 -26.00 -0.02
CA GLU A 881 48.98 -24.56 -0.26
C GLU A 881 48.11 -23.75 0.72
N VAL A 882 48.46 -22.47 0.93
CA VAL A 882 47.63 -21.57 1.73
C VAL A 882 46.41 -21.16 0.91
N ALA A 883 45.25 -21.72 1.24
CA ALA A 883 44.00 -21.44 0.54
C ALA A 883 43.39 -20.09 0.95
N ARG A 884 43.45 -19.76 2.24
CA ARG A 884 42.84 -18.55 2.80
C ARG A 884 43.69 -17.98 3.94
N THR A 885 43.79 -16.65 3.98
CA THR A 885 44.33 -15.92 5.13
C THR A 885 43.28 -14.95 5.66
N TYR A 886 42.97 -15.04 6.96
CA TYR A 886 41.96 -14.24 7.65
C TYR A 886 42.66 -13.27 8.61
N GLY A 887 42.39 -11.98 8.49
CA GLY A 887 42.94 -10.93 9.35
C GLY A 887 41.88 -10.32 10.26
N ILE A 888 41.85 -10.68 11.54
CA ILE A 888 40.88 -10.13 12.51
C ILE A 888 41.11 -8.63 12.75
N THR A 889 42.36 -8.16 12.72
CA THR A 889 42.72 -6.74 12.96
C THR A 889 42.55 -5.82 11.74
N GLY A 890 42.52 -6.38 10.53
CA GLY A 890 42.34 -5.63 9.27
C GLY A 890 41.00 -5.87 8.59
N GLY A 891 40.16 -6.75 9.12
CA GLY A 891 38.87 -7.13 8.56
C GLY A 891 38.92 -7.89 7.23
N ALA A 892 40.11 -8.14 6.67
CA ALA A 892 40.26 -8.67 5.33
C ALA A 892 40.52 -10.20 5.30
N VAL A 893 39.93 -10.87 4.32
CA VAL A 893 40.22 -12.27 3.94
C VAL A 893 40.85 -12.26 2.56
N ARG A 894 41.92 -13.04 2.36
CA ARG A 894 42.65 -13.11 1.09
C ARG A 894 42.87 -14.56 0.67
N ASP A 895 42.74 -14.81 -0.63
CA ASP A 895 43.24 -16.00 -1.31
C ASP A 895 44.61 -15.67 -1.94
N PRO A 896 45.71 -16.20 -1.41
CA PRO A 896 47.04 -15.99 -1.97
C PRO A 896 47.22 -16.59 -3.38
N ARG A 897 46.43 -17.60 -3.74
CA ARG A 897 46.58 -18.34 -5.01
C ARG A 897 45.95 -17.61 -6.19
N THR A 898 44.85 -16.89 -5.94
CA THR A 898 44.11 -16.13 -6.98
C THR A 898 44.28 -14.62 -6.84
N GLY A 899 44.87 -14.13 -5.74
CA GLY A 899 44.97 -12.71 -5.43
C GLY A 899 43.68 -12.08 -4.91
N ALA A 900 42.56 -12.80 -4.92
CA ALA A 900 41.27 -12.31 -4.47
C ALA A 900 41.29 -11.91 -2.99
N SER A 901 40.55 -10.85 -2.65
CA SER A 901 40.38 -10.42 -1.27
C SER A 901 38.97 -9.92 -1.01
N SER A 902 38.53 -10.04 0.23
CA SER A 902 37.30 -9.45 0.75
C SER A 902 37.63 -8.61 1.96
N ALA A 903 37.20 -7.36 2.00
CA ALA A 903 37.45 -6.45 3.11
C ALA A 903 36.50 -6.67 4.32
N ASN A 904 35.51 -7.56 4.18
CA ASN A 904 34.52 -7.83 5.22
C ASN A 904 34.55 -9.29 5.69
N LEU A 905 35.38 -9.56 6.70
CA LEU A 905 35.50 -10.86 7.36
C LEU A 905 34.15 -11.40 7.85
N LYS A 906 33.24 -10.55 8.33
CA LYS A 906 31.93 -11.00 8.83
C LYS A 906 31.04 -11.55 7.73
N ASP A 907 31.09 -10.98 6.53
CA ASP A 907 30.33 -11.49 5.39
C ASP A 907 30.90 -12.82 4.89
N VAL A 908 32.23 -12.93 4.85
CA VAL A 908 32.92 -14.17 4.52
C VAL A 908 32.51 -15.28 5.49
N LEU A 909 32.57 -15.03 6.81
CA LEU A 909 32.14 -15.99 7.84
C LEU A 909 30.64 -16.30 7.82
N ARG A 910 29.81 -15.44 7.21
CA ARG A 910 28.39 -15.71 6.91
C ARG A 910 28.19 -16.42 5.57
N GLY A 911 29.24 -17.00 5.00
CA GLY A 911 29.21 -17.77 3.78
C GLY A 911 29.19 -16.95 2.48
N ASN A 912 29.63 -15.68 2.48
CA ASN A 912 29.82 -14.92 1.25
C ASN A 912 31.21 -15.19 0.66
N LEU A 913 31.34 -16.25 -0.14
CA LEU A 913 32.59 -16.66 -0.79
C LEU A 913 32.64 -16.34 -2.29
N GLU A 914 31.69 -15.54 -2.79
CA GLU A 914 31.45 -15.42 -4.22
C GLU A 914 32.60 -14.75 -4.98
N SER A 915 33.27 -13.77 -4.36
CA SER A 915 34.46 -13.14 -4.95
C SER A 915 35.63 -14.11 -5.09
N PHE A 916 35.81 -15.00 -4.12
CA PHE A 916 36.87 -16.01 -4.18
C PHE A 916 36.57 -17.11 -5.19
N LEU A 917 35.31 -17.53 -5.28
CA LEU A 917 34.87 -18.47 -6.30
C LEU A 917 35.05 -17.91 -7.71
N ARG A 918 34.64 -16.65 -7.95
CA ARG A 918 34.84 -15.97 -9.24
C ARG A 918 36.32 -15.93 -9.63
N ALA A 919 37.21 -15.58 -8.69
CA ALA A 919 38.63 -15.50 -8.97
C ALA A 919 39.30 -16.88 -9.14
N TRP A 920 38.82 -17.91 -8.43
CA TRP A 920 39.27 -19.28 -8.62
C TRP A 920 38.86 -19.85 -9.98
N GLU A 921 37.66 -19.52 -10.46
CA GLU A 921 37.17 -19.90 -11.80
C GLU A 921 37.82 -19.10 -12.94
N GLN A 922 38.52 -18.00 -12.63
CA GLN A 922 39.30 -17.21 -13.60
C GLN A 922 40.75 -17.70 -13.73
N ARG A 923 41.23 -18.46 -12.75
CA ARG A 923 42.52 -19.12 -12.76
C ARG A 923 42.44 -20.39 -13.60
#